data_AF-A0A1V6F1N7-F1
#
_entry.id   AF-A0A1V6F1N7-F1
#
_cell.length_a   1.000
_cell.length_b   1.000
_cell.length_c   1.000
_cell.angle_alpha   90.00
_cell.angle_beta   90.00
_cell.angle_gamma   90.00
#
_symmetry.space_group_name_H-M   'P 1'
#
loop_
_entity.id
_entity.type
_entity.pdbx_description
1 polymer ?
#
loop_
_entity_poly.entity_id
_entity_poly.type
_entity_poly.pdbx_seq_one_letter_code
_entity_poly.pdbx_strand_id
1 'polypeptide(L)'
;MKRFWVLGIFGIAMILVPASAKEPVFQRDGEVLHVDHAGGRLTISLSSPMLFFRDVEGGVGGLSPESIHGNLSAGEEVVLDFAPLKVGETAELEVRLLFRWASREQALRKWVLVKVTNTGAPLVLEEVLLDELEAGKLREDPRTALPRSTPVFLPGVFAGVEFPVAAVRVEDGRILVAHRPRAALAAGDTFESRCAVYGLAMPGRERDAFHRYIESHRPVPKGLHFNYNSWWTSPVPFSEQNILDLMAVFEKELYQAHGVAPDSFTIDMGWSNPKSIWEIDPALFPEGFSHIEAAAARMGSRLGLWISPSSFYSPALDPEWAREQGYESFDFSVPWSESPVRLLSLGGERYASRFKEQLTHLVSRFGIRQVKLDGYFLGKDTFEAGPFSAEQTAEGGIAAFQAVRAVAPDVWFEGTFDANASPWWLFHLNSVIGGFGDDSPYGRVPCPVYRESYTTARDYYNLQAADRLFSPVPAQEILGIIHQSDDPFMNDAVMCLLRGNAFISLYINPKYMNPARWAQLAETLRWARSHEGMLVEAQAEVLRPEAWLRDGIPWQSHDAPMPRTPYGYAHWSDVGGLVALRNPWVAPELYRLVLPKDLVQENSGIGLDVISLYPEPRLYASRVKPGDTMEVPLAPYETVVLSIRPAADTPGLPGVGEYVNNRLVVESCVCHAARVHFEEETASLGPDWTDAEGFDAGMLEVSLDARVRVDAPRARLLVLAEGKEAAPRLLGKLQVNETPVEMRATGSGQGFAASTAPPPEQWTFLEAVLPAGESTLALTASTETNVSDLSVWVWAWKPGVGKPDYPGVLPAPERISLDGAALLAPGAFTADLKEETRRRRIEQINGVYLDALEPLSEQQGWGRLQRNKSVWERPMTIAGQNFRRGLGVHAVSEVVYALDRQYALFESQVGMDGANRGTGTFEVWVDGVKKWESGRLSADDRAEPVRVEVNGAAELCLRVGDGGDGIVGDHANWAEARLLR
;
A
#
# COMPACT_ATOMS: atom_id res chain seq x y z
N MET A 1 -54.94 9.54 22.95
CA MET A 1 -55.04 8.19 23.56
C MET A 1 -54.03 7.29 22.87
N LYS A 2 -53.31 6.46 23.65
CA LYS A 2 -52.21 5.53 23.31
C LYS A 2 -50.79 6.10 23.43
N ARG A 3 -50.24 5.79 24.61
CA ARG A 3 -48.85 5.87 25.06
C ARG A 3 -48.01 4.86 24.27
N PHE A 4 -46.83 5.26 23.80
CA PHE A 4 -45.76 4.33 23.41
C PHE A 4 -44.62 4.45 24.42
N TRP A 5 -44.18 3.29 24.90
CA TRP A 5 -43.13 3.10 25.88
C TRP A 5 -41.76 3.30 25.22
N VAL A 6 -40.95 4.17 25.79
CA VAL A 6 -39.51 4.26 25.53
C VAL A 6 -38.84 3.29 26.48
N LEU A 7 -38.33 2.16 25.96
CA LEU A 7 -37.39 1.29 26.68
C LEU A 7 -35.99 1.75 26.31
N GLY A 8 -35.39 2.57 27.19
CA GLY A 8 -33.96 2.84 27.16
C GLY A 8 -33.21 1.64 27.70
N ILE A 9 -32.52 0.91 26.82
CA ILE A 9 -31.52 -0.09 27.21
C ILE A 9 -30.20 0.69 27.37
N PHE A 10 -29.89 1.07 28.61
CA PHE A 10 -28.53 1.45 28.99
C PHE A 10 -27.68 0.17 28.94
N GLY A 11 -26.91 0.02 27.86
CA GLY A 11 -25.81 -0.94 27.83
C GLY A 11 -24.73 -0.46 28.79
N ILE A 12 -24.72 -0.99 30.01
CA ILE A 12 -23.58 -0.89 30.89
C ILE A 12 -22.50 -1.77 30.26
N ALA A 13 -21.53 -1.15 29.60
CA ALA A 13 -20.24 -1.79 29.36
C ALA A 13 -19.65 -2.15 30.72
N MET A 14 -19.79 -3.42 31.12
CA MET A 14 -19.03 -3.97 32.23
C MET A 14 -17.57 -3.96 31.77
N ILE A 15 -16.86 -2.89 32.13
CA ILE A 15 -15.40 -2.93 32.25
C ILE A 15 -15.14 -4.01 33.30
N LEU A 16 -14.74 -5.20 32.84
CA LEU A 16 -14.14 -6.21 33.68
C LEU A 16 -12.89 -5.59 34.28
N VAL A 17 -13.04 -5.01 35.47
CA VAL A 17 -11.93 -4.72 36.36
C VAL A 17 -11.25 -6.08 36.59
N PRO A 18 -9.96 -6.25 36.23
CA PRO A 18 -9.29 -7.51 36.53
C PRO A 18 -9.35 -7.76 38.03
N ALA A 19 -9.49 -9.02 38.42
CA ALA A 19 -9.36 -9.49 39.79
C ALA A 19 -8.20 -8.74 40.48
N SER A 20 -8.49 -8.11 41.64
CA SER A 20 -7.63 -7.13 42.33
C SER A 20 -6.13 -7.33 42.07
N ALA A 21 -5.58 -6.57 41.13
CA ALA A 21 -4.14 -6.52 40.94
C ALA A 21 -3.54 -5.96 42.25
N LYS A 22 -2.65 -6.71 42.89
CA LYS A 22 -1.96 -6.25 44.11
C LYS A 22 -1.32 -4.88 43.82
N GLU A 23 -1.49 -3.91 44.70
CA GLU A 23 -0.84 -2.60 44.55
C GLU A 23 0.68 -2.75 44.31
N PRO A 24 1.29 -1.90 43.47
CA PRO A 24 2.73 -1.93 43.22
C PRO A 24 3.48 -1.67 44.53
N VAL A 25 4.57 -2.42 44.74
CA VAL A 25 5.42 -2.28 45.93
C VAL A 25 6.68 -1.50 45.54
N PHE A 26 6.89 -0.37 46.19
CA PHE A 26 8.07 0.48 46.00
C PHE A 26 9.08 0.20 47.11
N GLN A 27 10.30 -0.20 46.73
CA GLN A 27 11.38 -0.48 47.67
C GLN A 27 12.63 0.27 47.25
N ARG A 28 13.17 1.08 48.16
CA ARG A 28 14.45 1.75 47.96
C ARG A 28 15.57 0.90 48.58
N ASP A 29 16.61 0.66 47.81
CA ASP A 29 17.86 0.07 48.28
C ASP A 29 19.03 0.98 47.85
N GLY A 30 19.56 1.76 48.81
CA GLY A 30 20.59 2.77 48.52
C GLY A 30 20.14 3.82 47.50
N GLU A 31 20.80 3.82 46.34
CA GLU A 31 20.55 4.71 45.20
C GLU A 31 19.68 4.05 44.11
N VAL A 32 19.02 2.95 44.45
CA VAL A 32 18.19 2.22 43.51
C VAL A 32 16.76 2.17 44.03
N LEU A 33 15.82 2.37 43.11
CA LEU A 33 14.40 2.15 43.36
C LEU A 33 13.96 0.88 42.61
N HIS A 34 13.41 -0.07 43.38
CA HIS A 34 12.72 -1.23 42.88
C HIS A 34 11.21 -1.01 42.91
N VAL A 35 10.55 -1.33 41.80
CA VAL A 35 9.09 -1.35 41.70
C VAL A 35 8.65 -2.75 41.30
N ASP A 36 7.94 -3.42 42.19
CA ASP A 36 7.43 -4.79 41.99
C ASP A 36 5.91 -4.76 41.75
N HIS A 37 5.44 -5.31 40.62
CA HIS A 37 4.02 -5.44 40.33
C HIS A 37 3.74 -6.54 39.30
N ALA A 38 2.63 -7.27 39.46
CA ALA A 38 2.13 -8.27 38.50
C ALA A 38 3.17 -9.29 37.98
N GLY A 39 4.17 -9.63 38.80
CA GLY A 39 5.25 -10.57 38.45
C GLY A 39 6.44 -9.96 37.70
N GLY A 40 6.40 -8.66 37.39
CA GLY A 40 7.52 -7.88 36.89
C GLY A 40 8.23 -7.09 38.01
N ARG A 41 9.52 -6.80 37.79
CA ARG A 41 10.36 -5.94 38.64
C ARG A 41 11.06 -4.90 37.77
N LEU A 42 10.79 -3.63 38.03
CA LEU A 42 11.57 -2.50 37.52
C LEU A 42 12.66 -2.14 38.52
N THR A 43 13.87 -1.89 38.02
CA THR A 43 15.00 -1.40 38.79
C THR A 43 15.54 -0.16 38.08
N ILE A 44 15.57 0.97 38.78
CA ILE A 44 15.96 2.27 38.21
C ILE A 44 16.87 3.04 39.16
N SER A 45 17.79 3.82 38.59
CA SER A 45 18.71 4.65 39.35
C SER A 45 18.03 5.91 39.92
N LEU A 46 18.35 6.21 41.18
CA LEU A 46 18.02 7.45 41.89
C LEU A 46 19.17 8.48 41.83
N SER A 47 20.31 8.13 41.26
CA SER A 47 21.42 9.06 41.07
C SER A 47 21.03 10.14 40.05
N SER A 48 21.70 11.31 40.12
CA SER A 48 21.42 12.38 39.16
C SER A 48 21.72 11.92 37.72
N PRO A 49 20.88 12.29 36.74
CA PRO A 49 21.15 12.00 35.33
C PRO A 49 22.50 12.54 34.86
N MET A 50 23.09 11.88 33.86
CA MET A 50 24.31 12.37 33.23
C MET A 50 23.94 13.44 32.18
N LEU A 51 24.53 14.61 32.32
CA LEU A 51 24.34 15.77 31.43
C LEU A 51 25.62 15.98 30.61
N PHE A 52 25.48 16.00 29.29
CA PHE A 52 26.61 16.20 28.38
C PHE A 52 26.54 17.59 27.77
N PHE A 53 27.57 18.38 27.98
CA PHE A 53 27.69 19.74 27.45
C PHE A 53 28.74 19.79 26.35
N ARG A 54 28.52 20.66 25.36
CA ARG A 54 29.52 20.93 24.33
C ARG A 54 30.82 21.41 24.98
N ASP A 55 31.94 20.93 24.45
CA ASP A 55 33.30 21.24 24.91
C ASP A 55 33.62 20.79 26.36
N VAL A 56 32.79 19.92 26.96
CA VAL A 56 33.04 19.32 28.28
C VAL A 56 33.18 17.80 28.14
N GLU A 57 34.36 17.27 28.44
CA GLU A 57 34.61 15.82 28.36
C GLU A 57 33.90 15.03 29.46
N GLY A 58 33.39 13.84 29.12
CA GLY A 58 32.90 12.84 30.08
C GLY A 58 31.49 13.06 30.66
N GLY A 59 30.89 14.23 30.46
CA GLY A 59 29.60 14.60 31.06
C GLY A 59 29.68 14.82 32.57
N VAL A 60 28.62 15.40 33.16
CA VAL A 60 28.51 15.64 34.60
C VAL A 60 27.21 15.06 35.14
N GLY A 61 27.25 14.41 36.31
CA GLY A 61 26.09 13.73 36.88
C GLY A 61 26.49 12.57 37.79
N GLY A 62 25.58 11.62 37.99
CA GLY A 62 25.83 10.41 38.79
C GLY A 62 25.99 10.68 40.29
N LEU A 63 25.46 11.79 40.79
CA LEU A 63 25.51 12.13 42.21
C LEU A 63 24.43 11.38 42.98
N SER A 64 24.73 11.01 44.22
CA SER A 64 23.74 10.54 45.19
C SER A 64 22.79 11.68 45.59
N PRO A 65 21.49 11.41 45.81
CA PRO A 65 20.56 12.45 46.26
C PRO A 65 20.87 12.91 47.69
N GLU A 66 20.86 14.21 47.92
CA GLU A 66 21.00 14.83 49.26
C GLU A 66 19.69 14.73 50.06
N SER A 67 18.57 14.94 49.38
CA SER A 67 17.23 14.82 49.95
C SER A 67 16.27 14.17 48.96
N ILE A 68 15.26 13.49 49.51
CA ILE A 68 14.15 12.89 48.76
C ILE A 68 12.85 13.34 49.42
N HIS A 69 11.94 13.89 48.64
CA HIS A 69 10.65 14.41 49.07
C HIS A 69 9.51 13.69 48.32
N GLY A 70 8.35 13.51 48.96
CA GLY A 70 7.16 12.89 48.36
C GLY A 70 7.03 11.37 48.57
N ASN A 71 5.96 10.77 48.06
CA ASN A 71 5.66 9.34 48.19
C ASN A 71 4.90 8.75 46.98
N LEU A 72 5.60 7.95 46.16
CA LEU A 72 4.99 7.26 45.00
C LEU A 72 3.80 6.35 45.38
N SER A 73 3.84 5.72 46.56
CA SER A 73 2.76 4.84 47.02
C SER A 73 1.48 5.61 47.35
N ALA A 74 1.61 6.90 47.67
CA ALA A 74 0.48 7.80 47.89
C ALA A 74 0.01 8.48 46.59
N GLY A 75 0.63 8.16 45.45
CA GLY A 75 0.39 8.84 44.17
C GLY A 75 0.98 10.24 44.09
N GLU A 76 1.86 10.61 45.03
CA GLU A 76 2.56 11.88 45.03
C GLU A 76 3.78 11.83 44.09
N GLU A 77 4.14 13.00 43.55
CA GLU A 77 5.43 13.17 42.88
C GLU A 77 6.57 13.07 43.89
N VAL A 78 7.64 12.39 43.50
CA VAL A 78 8.86 12.28 44.30
C VAL A 78 9.94 13.15 43.68
N VAL A 79 10.55 14.02 44.48
CA VAL A 79 11.58 14.98 44.06
C VAL A 79 12.87 14.67 44.81
N LEU A 80 13.96 14.52 44.07
CA LEU A 80 15.31 14.30 44.58
C LEU A 80 16.15 15.54 44.29
N ASP A 81 16.69 16.14 45.33
CA ASP A 81 17.65 17.24 45.21
C ASP A 81 19.08 16.71 45.32
N PHE A 82 19.98 17.30 44.54
CA PHE A 82 21.40 16.93 44.50
C PHE A 82 22.26 18.14 44.84
N ALA A 83 23.48 17.87 45.29
CA ALA A 83 24.50 18.91 45.42
C ALA A 83 24.70 19.64 44.08
N PRO A 84 24.99 20.96 44.09
CA PRO A 84 25.22 21.72 42.86
C PRO A 84 26.26 21.07 41.95
N LEU A 85 25.92 20.86 40.68
CA LEU A 85 26.79 20.25 39.69
C LEU A 85 27.67 21.33 39.05
N LYS A 86 28.99 21.10 39.02
CA LYS A 86 29.93 21.97 38.33
C LYS A 86 30.12 21.52 36.89
N VAL A 87 30.04 22.46 35.95
CA VAL A 87 30.30 22.25 34.52
C VAL A 87 31.51 23.09 34.12
N GLY A 88 32.60 22.43 33.74
CA GLY A 88 33.87 23.10 33.51
C GLY A 88 34.37 23.82 34.77
N GLU A 89 35.07 24.96 34.59
CA GLU A 89 35.71 25.66 35.70
C GLU A 89 34.78 26.62 36.47
N THR A 90 33.78 27.20 35.79
CA THR A 90 33.03 28.35 36.32
C THR A 90 31.52 28.17 36.38
N ALA A 91 30.96 27.20 35.65
CA ALA A 91 29.53 27.04 35.58
C ALA A 91 29.00 26.09 36.67
N GLU A 92 27.82 26.40 37.19
CA GLU A 92 27.17 25.65 38.26
C GLU A 92 25.67 25.48 37.96
N LEU A 93 25.15 24.29 38.28
CA LEU A 93 23.78 23.88 38.03
C LEU A 93 23.13 23.37 39.31
N GLU A 94 21.90 23.81 39.57
CA GLU A 94 20.97 23.09 40.45
C GLU A 94 20.26 22.01 39.62
N VAL A 95 20.25 20.77 40.12
CA VAL A 95 19.59 19.64 39.45
C VAL A 95 18.61 18.98 40.40
N ARG A 96 17.40 18.72 39.88
CA ARG A 96 16.37 17.94 40.57
C ARG A 96 15.88 16.81 39.69
N LEU A 97 15.78 15.61 40.23
CA LEU A 97 15.22 14.44 39.55
C LEU A 97 13.81 14.19 40.08
N LEU A 98 12.86 14.04 39.17
CA LEU A 98 11.45 13.90 39.49
C LEU A 98 10.95 12.53 39.05
N PHE A 99 10.12 11.92 39.90
CA PHE A 99 9.44 10.65 39.64
C PHE A 99 7.94 10.77 39.84
N ARG A 100 7.16 10.14 38.96
CA ARG A 100 5.72 10.03 39.14
C ARG A 100 5.22 8.65 38.73
N TRP A 101 4.43 8.04 39.61
CA TRP A 101 3.76 6.76 39.33
C TRP A 101 2.35 7.00 38.79
N ALA A 102 2.06 6.47 37.59
CA ALA A 102 0.73 6.50 36.98
C ALA A 102 0.04 5.16 37.17
N SER A 103 -0.76 5.02 38.23
CA SER A 103 -1.41 3.77 38.63
C SER A 103 -2.35 3.18 37.57
N ARG A 104 -3.01 4.00 36.75
CA ARG A 104 -3.88 3.50 35.67
C ARG A 104 -3.09 2.88 34.52
N GLU A 105 -1.92 3.43 34.25
CA GLU A 105 -1.04 2.99 33.17
C GLU A 105 -0.03 1.94 33.63
N GLN A 106 0.09 1.73 34.95
CA GLN A 106 1.13 0.90 35.57
C GLN A 106 2.55 1.31 35.12
N ALA A 107 2.75 2.63 35.01
CA ALA A 107 3.98 3.20 34.46
C ALA A 107 4.62 4.21 35.42
N LEU A 108 5.94 4.14 35.53
CA LEU A 108 6.77 5.12 36.22
C LEU A 108 7.34 6.12 35.21
N ARG A 109 7.27 7.40 35.54
CA ARG A 109 7.83 8.51 34.78
C ARG A 109 9.03 9.11 35.52
N LYS A 110 10.09 9.46 34.79
CA LYS A 110 11.36 10.01 35.30
C LYS A 110 11.82 11.15 34.39
N TRP A 111 12.04 12.34 34.96
CA TRP A 111 12.58 13.51 34.22
C TRP A 111 13.39 14.42 35.15
N VAL A 112 14.19 15.30 34.58
CA VAL A 112 15.10 16.18 35.32
C VAL A 112 14.82 17.65 35.05
N LEU A 113 14.84 18.44 36.13
CA LEU A 113 14.88 19.89 36.08
C LEU A 113 16.31 20.37 36.34
N VAL A 114 16.82 21.20 35.44
CA VAL A 114 18.15 21.81 35.53
C VAL A 114 17.98 23.32 35.58
N LYS A 115 18.62 23.98 36.54
CA LYS A 115 18.67 25.44 36.61
C LYS A 115 20.13 25.89 36.61
N VAL A 116 20.49 26.76 35.68
CA VAL A 116 21.85 27.30 35.60
C VAL A 116 21.99 28.41 36.64
N THR A 117 22.69 28.15 37.74
CA THR A 117 22.86 29.15 38.81
C THR A 117 23.96 30.14 38.49
N ASN A 118 25.01 29.69 37.80
CA ASN A 118 26.13 30.53 37.40
C ASN A 118 26.76 30.01 36.10
N THR A 119 27.13 30.91 35.19
CA THR A 119 28.00 30.59 34.05
C THR A 119 28.58 31.87 33.44
N GLY A 120 29.81 31.80 32.92
CA GLY A 120 30.45 32.92 32.21
C GLY A 120 30.01 33.09 30.75
N ALA A 121 29.44 32.06 30.14
CA ALA A 121 28.90 32.03 28.79
C ALA A 121 27.77 30.99 28.69
N PRO A 122 26.84 31.09 27.71
CA PRO A 122 25.80 30.08 27.54
C PRO A 122 26.38 28.66 27.38
N LEU A 123 25.87 27.72 28.17
CA LEU A 123 26.19 26.30 28.07
C LEU A 123 25.36 25.66 26.97
N VAL A 124 25.93 24.80 26.13
CA VAL A 124 25.13 24.03 25.16
C VAL A 124 24.96 22.60 25.67
N LEU A 125 23.76 22.27 26.14
CA LEU A 125 23.38 20.93 26.58
C LEU A 125 23.12 20.05 25.35
N GLU A 126 24.02 19.12 25.07
CA GLU A 126 23.97 18.24 23.90
C GLU A 126 23.11 16.98 24.15
N GLU A 127 23.24 16.36 25.32
CA GLU A 127 22.54 15.12 25.66
C GLU A 127 22.20 15.05 27.14
N VAL A 128 21.03 14.47 27.44
CA VAL A 128 20.59 14.11 28.79
C VAL A 128 20.38 12.60 28.81
N LEU A 129 21.23 11.90 29.57
CA LEU A 129 21.13 10.46 29.81
C LEU A 129 20.40 10.23 31.13
N LEU A 130 19.14 9.80 31.02
CA LEU A 130 18.23 9.63 32.15
C LEU A 130 18.48 8.32 32.89
N ASP A 131 18.84 7.25 32.18
CA ASP A 131 19.12 5.96 32.80
C ASP A 131 19.98 5.05 31.91
N GLU A 132 20.66 4.11 32.56
CA GLU A 132 21.41 3.02 31.93
C GLU A 132 20.82 1.68 32.38
N LEU A 133 20.38 0.85 31.44
CA LEU A 133 19.81 -0.47 31.70
C LEU A 133 20.69 -1.57 31.09
N GLU A 134 20.57 -2.79 31.60
CA GLU A 134 21.37 -3.93 31.11
C GLU A 134 20.84 -4.46 29.76
N ALA A 135 21.64 -4.37 28.70
CA ALA A 135 21.23 -4.85 27.37
C ALA A 135 21.15 -6.38 27.30
N GLY A 136 21.84 -7.11 28.18
CA GLY A 136 21.77 -8.58 28.25
C GLY A 136 20.37 -9.13 28.57
N LYS A 137 19.43 -8.28 29.01
CA LYS A 137 18.04 -8.62 29.30
C LYS A 137 17.08 -8.28 28.16
N LEU A 138 17.55 -7.67 27.07
CA LEU A 138 16.72 -7.25 25.95
C LEU A 138 15.95 -8.45 25.34
N ARG A 139 14.64 -8.28 25.13
CA ARG A 139 13.76 -9.31 24.56
C ARG A 139 13.75 -9.34 23.04
N GLU A 140 13.92 -8.18 22.42
CA GLU A 140 13.89 -7.98 20.97
C GLU A 140 14.78 -6.80 20.57
N ASP A 141 15.31 -6.82 19.35
CA ASP A 141 16.13 -5.71 18.83
C ASP A 141 15.29 -4.41 18.73
N PRO A 142 15.65 -3.35 19.48
CA PRO A 142 14.93 -2.09 19.46
C PRO A 142 15.07 -1.34 18.13
N ARG A 143 16.00 -1.75 17.25
CA ARG A 143 16.23 -1.16 15.92
C ARG A 143 16.33 0.36 16.01
N THR A 144 17.15 0.81 16.95
CA THR A 144 17.29 2.24 17.28
C THR A 144 17.88 3.00 16.09
N ALA A 145 17.15 4.01 15.60
CA ALA A 145 17.60 4.87 14.52
C ALA A 145 17.37 6.33 14.94
N LEU A 146 18.45 7.02 15.30
CA LEU A 146 18.38 8.44 15.66
C LEU A 146 17.83 9.26 14.49
N PRO A 147 17.05 10.31 14.76
CA PRO A 147 16.70 10.82 16.09
C PRO A 147 15.37 10.24 16.64
N ARG A 148 14.92 9.08 16.15
CA ARG A 148 13.59 8.54 16.46
C ARG A 148 13.58 7.89 17.83
N SER A 149 12.57 8.21 18.63
CA SER A 149 12.35 7.50 19.88
C SER A 149 11.78 6.11 19.62
N THR A 150 12.40 5.08 20.19
CA THR A 150 11.99 3.67 20.08
C THR A 150 11.83 3.07 21.48
N PRO A 151 10.82 2.21 21.71
CA PRO A 151 10.70 1.50 22.96
C PRO A 151 11.74 0.38 23.04
N VAL A 152 12.13 0.02 24.26
CA VAL A 152 12.90 -1.18 24.57
C VAL A 152 12.07 -2.10 25.44
N PHE A 153 12.25 -3.42 25.25
CA PHE A 153 11.51 -4.44 26.00
C PHE A 153 12.46 -5.31 26.81
N LEU A 154 12.22 -5.36 28.12
CA LEU A 154 12.94 -6.12 29.13
C LEU A 154 11.96 -7.07 29.83
N PRO A 155 12.38 -8.12 30.55
CA PRO A 155 11.47 -9.04 31.20
C PRO A 155 10.51 -8.33 32.17
N GLY A 156 9.22 -8.30 31.81
CA GLY A 156 8.16 -7.65 32.57
C GLY A 156 8.17 -6.12 32.55
N VAL A 157 8.93 -5.48 31.66
CA VAL A 157 9.04 -4.01 31.57
C VAL A 157 9.17 -3.55 30.12
N PHE A 158 8.48 -2.48 29.74
CA PHE A 158 8.86 -1.66 28.58
C PHE A 158 9.46 -0.34 29.06
N ALA A 159 10.41 0.22 28.30
CA ALA A 159 10.99 1.53 28.61
C ALA A 159 11.22 2.38 27.35
N GLY A 160 11.37 3.70 27.54
CA GLY A 160 11.68 4.64 26.46
C GLY A 160 11.52 6.09 26.89
N VAL A 161 11.42 7.01 25.93
CA VAL A 161 11.22 8.44 26.18
C VAL A 161 9.88 8.86 25.57
N GLU A 162 9.01 9.49 26.36
CA GLU A 162 7.67 9.99 25.97
C GLU A 162 7.74 11.23 25.06
N PHE A 163 8.49 11.09 23.97
CA PHE A 163 8.60 12.10 22.92
C PHE A 163 8.90 11.38 21.61
N PRO A 164 8.40 11.83 20.44
CA PRO A 164 8.65 11.13 19.18
C PRO A 164 10.13 11.13 18.75
N VAL A 165 10.92 12.04 19.31
CA VAL A 165 12.34 12.21 19.05
C VAL A 165 13.12 11.89 20.33
N ALA A 166 14.11 11.00 20.25
CA ALA A 166 14.96 10.68 21.41
C ALA A 166 16.28 10.06 20.96
N ALA A 167 17.14 9.73 21.94
CA ALA A 167 18.43 9.10 21.75
C ALA A 167 18.58 7.74 22.43
N VAL A 168 17.48 6.98 22.51
CA VAL A 168 17.49 5.60 22.99
C VAL A 168 18.38 4.75 22.08
N ARG A 169 19.36 4.05 22.66
CA ARG A 169 20.36 3.28 21.91
C ARG A 169 20.96 2.15 22.75
N VAL A 170 21.59 1.19 22.08
CA VAL A 170 22.32 0.08 22.71
C VAL A 170 23.81 0.22 22.41
N GLU A 171 24.63 0.43 23.43
CA GLU A 171 26.08 0.66 23.34
C GLU A 171 26.81 -0.11 24.45
N ASP A 172 27.87 -0.84 24.11
CA ASP A 172 28.73 -1.55 25.06
C ASP A 172 28.00 -2.43 26.09
N GLY A 173 26.94 -3.14 25.64
CA GLY A 173 26.13 -4.00 26.52
C GLY A 173 25.16 -3.26 27.44
N ARG A 174 24.96 -1.95 27.22
CA ARG A 174 24.04 -1.08 27.97
C ARG A 174 22.97 -0.51 27.04
N ILE A 175 21.77 -0.38 27.58
CA ILE A 175 20.68 0.38 26.97
C ILE A 175 20.72 1.77 27.58
N LEU A 176 20.90 2.78 26.75
CA LEU A 176 20.94 4.17 27.17
C LEU A 176 19.58 4.80 26.90
N VAL A 177 18.90 5.26 27.95
CA VAL A 177 17.63 5.99 27.83
C VAL A 177 17.96 7.49 27.88
N ALA A 178 18.05 8.12 26.72
CA ALA A 178 18.53 9.49 26.58
C ALA A 178 17.73 10.29 25.56
N HIS A 179 17.89 11.61 25.58
CA HIS A 179 17.44 12.52 24.53
C HIS A 179 18.48 13.64 24.30
N ARG A 180 18.38 14.34 23.17
CA ARG A 180 19.40 15.30 22.69
C ARG A 180 18.76 16.67 22.46
N PRO A 181 18.57 17.47 23.53
CA PRO A 181 17.86 18.73 23.42
C PRO A 181 18.61 19.76 22.56
N ARG A 182 19.95 19.72 22.57
CA ARG A 182 20.81 20.71 21.91
C ARG A 182 20.38 22.13 22.23
N ALA A 183 20.25 22.41 23.52
CA ALA A 183 19.74 23.68 24.04
C ALA A 183 20.87 24.55 24.57
N ALA A 184 20.87 25.84 24.21
CA ALA A 184 21.76 26.83 24.81
C ALA A 184 21.11 27.39 26.10
N LEU A 185 21.83 27.35 27.22
CA LEU A 185 21.35 27.72 28.55
C LEU A 185 22.26 28.81 29.15
N ALA A 186 21.69 29.98 29.42
CA ALA A 186 22.34 31.11 30.08
C ALA A 186 22.11 31.08 31.60
N ALA A 187 22.84 31.93 32.34
CA ALA A 187 22.65 32.06 33.79
C ALA A 187 21.21 32.50 34.12
N GLY A 188 20.55 31.77 35.01
CA GLY A 188 19.14 31.97 35.37
C GLY A 188 18.16 31.10 34.60
N ASP A 189 18.56 30.47 33.49
CA ASP A 189 17.68 29.62 32.70
C ASP A 189 17.33 28.34 33.47
N THR A 190 16.12 27.84 33.23
CA THR A 190 15.65 26.54 33.69
C THR A 190 15.32 25.67 32.48
N PHE A 191 15.71 24.41 32.54
CA PHE A 191 15.50 23.42 31.50
C PHE A 191 14.82 22.18 32.11
N GLU A 192 13.80 21.67 31.42
CA GLU A 192 13.13 20.42 31.74
C GLU A 192 13.47 19.39 30.66
N SER A 193 13.95 18.22 31.07
CA SER A 193 14.24 17.13 30.13
C SER A 193 12.96 16.51 29.57
N ARG A 194 13.09 15.74 28.49
CA ARG A 194 12.03 14.79 28.13
C ARG A 194 11.85 13.74 29.23
N CYS A 195 10.67 13.16 29.29
CA CYS A 195 10.30 12.18 30.30
C CYS A 195 10.64 10.76 29.83
N ALA A 196 11.49 10.05 30.58
CA ALA A 196 11.61 8.62 30.46
C ALA A 196 10.39 7.92 31.07
N VAL A 197 9.93 6.85 30.45
CA VAL A 197 8.80 6.02 30.91
C VAL A 197 9.23 4.58 31.08
N TYR A 198 8.71 3.93 32.12
CA TYR A 198 8.95 2.53 32.45
C TYR A 198 7.62 1.88 32.83
N GLY A 199 7.04 1.09 31.92
CA GLY A 199 5.75 0.42 32.15
C GLY A 199 5.94 -1.02 32.60
N LEU A 200 5.25 -1.41 33.67
CA LEU A 200 5.24 -2.79 34.17
C LEU A 200 4.30 -3.66 33.34
N ALA A 201 4.74 -4.88 33.06
CA ALA A 201 4.03 -5.86 32.25
C ALA A 201 4.19 -7.27 32.81
N MET A 202 3.28 -8.17 32.43
CA MET A 202 3.52 -9.60 32.63
C MET A 202 4.69 -10.04 31.73
N PRO A 203 5.66 -10.82 32.24
CA PRO A 203 6.77 -11.31 31.42
C PRO A 203 6.27 -12.04 30.16
N GLY A 204 6.79 -11.65 28.99
CA GLY A 204 6.36 -12.16 27.68
C GLY A 204 5.16 -11.43 27.06
N ARG A 205 4.62 -10.41 27.72
CA ARG A 205 3.49 -9.57 27.26
C ARG A 205 3.83 -8.08 27.25
N GLU A 206 5.12 -7.74 27.16
CA GLU A 206 5.61 -6.38 27.28
C GLU A 206 5.16 -5.48 26.12
N ARG A 207 5.18 -6.01 24.89
CA ARG A 207 4.67 -5.32 23.70
C ARG A 207 3.17 -5.04 23.80
N ASP A 208 2.37 -6.00 24.28
CA ASP A 208 0.94 -5.79 24.50
C ASP A 208 0.68 -4.70 25.55
N ALA A 209 1.47 -4.66 26.62
CA ALA A 209 1.39 -3.62 27.63
C ALA A 209 1.74 -2.24 27.04
N PHE A 210 2.77 -2.17 26.21
CA PHE A 210 3.15 -0.95 25.49
C PHE A 210 2.07 -0.51 24.48
N HIS A 211 1.48 -1.44 23.72
CA HIS A 211 0.39 -1.11 22.81
C HIS A 211 -0.84 -0.57 23.55
N ARG A 212 -1.21 -1.16 24.69
CA ARG A 212 -2.28 -0.61 25.55
C ARG A 212 -1.94 0.78 26.09
N TYR A 213 -0.68 1.01 26.44
CA TYR A 213 -0.17 2.30 26.87
C TYR A 213 -0.25 3.35 25.75
N ILE A 214 0.17 3.03 24.54
CA ILE A 214 0.02 3.93 23.38
C ILE A 214 -1.45 4.19 23.09
N GLU A 215 -2.28 3.16 23.09
CA GLU A 215 -3.70 3.28 22.82
C GLU A 215 -4.41 4.15 23.86
N SER A 216 -4.03 4.10 25.14
CA SER A 216 -4.66 4.95 26.17
C SER A 216 -4.37 6.45 25.99
N HIS A 217 -3.28 6.79 25.29
CA HIS A 217 -2.90 8.17 24.98
C HIS A 217 -3.32 8.61 23.58
N ARG A 218 -3.73 7.66 22.72
CA ARG A 218 -4.10 7.96 21.35
C ARG A 218 -5.30 8.95 21.29
N PRO A 219 -5.18 10.07 20.56
CA PRO A 219 -6.25 11.03 20.39
C PRO A 219 -7.53 10.41 19.83
N VAL A 220 -8.66 11.03 20.18
CA VAL A 220 -9.94 10.82 19.50
C VAL A 220 -9.99 11.65 18.20
N PRO A 221 -10.83 11.29 17.21
CA PRO A 221 -11.66 10.08 17.15
C PRO A 221 -10.81 8.81 16.99
N LYS A 222 -11.39 7.69 17.43
CA LYS A 222 -10.87 6.33 17.28
C LYS A 222 -11.91 5.49 16.55
N GLY A 223 -11.52 4.28 16.17
CA GLY A 223 -12.37 3.41 15.38
C GLY A 223 -12.11 3.59 13.89
N LEU A 224 -12.91 2.93 13.05
CA LEU A 224 -12.73 3.00 11.61
C LEU A 224 -12.90 4.46 11.12
N HIS A 225 -12.12 4.86 10.12
CA HIS A 225 -12.25 6.15 9.45
C HIS A 225 -12.02 5.94 7.96
N PHE A 226 -13.10 6.07 7.18
CA PHE A 226 -13.06 5.98 5.73
C PHE A 226 -12.78 7.36 5.15
N ASN A 227 -11.62 7.50 4.52
CA ASN A 227 -11.20 8.74 3.89
C ASN A 227 -11.23 8.57 2.37
N TYR A 228 -11.91 9.44 1.62
CA TYR A 228 -11.62 9.54 0.18
C TYR A 228 -10.41 10.44 -0.05
N ASN A 229 -9.50 10.09 -0.97
CA ASN A 229 -8.37 10.93 -1.34
C ASN A 229 -8.27 11.12 -2.86
N SER A 230 -8.08 12.37 -3.29
CA SER A 230 -8.12 12.79 -4.71
C SER A 230 -6.83 12.60 -5.51
N TRP A 231 -5.70 12.17 -4.91
CA TRP A 231 -4.35 12.23 -5.51
C TRP A 231 -4.24 11.68 -6.95
N TRP A 232 -4.85 10.53 -7.24
CA TRP A 232 -4.82 9.92 -8.59
C TRP A 232 -6.08 10.16 -9.43
N THR A 233 -7.02 10.95 -8.93
CA THR A 233 -8.27 11.23 -9.65
C THR A 233 -8.34 12.66 -10.16
N SER A 234 -7.79 13.62 -9.40
CA SER A 234 -7.75 15.04 -9.78
C SER A 234 -6.43 15.39 -10.49
N PRO A 235 -6.42 16.36 -11.42
CA PRO A 235 -5.18 16.91 -11.98
C PRO A 235 -4.39 17.68 -10.90
N VAL A 236 -3.09 17.89 -11.11
CA VAL A 236 -2.26 18.70 -10.20
C VAL A 236 -1.57 19.81 -11.00
N PRO A 237 -1.88 21.10 -10.78
CA PRO A 237 -2.91 21.60 -9.86
C PRO A 237 -4.35 21.31 -10.34
N PHE A 238 -5.33 21.46 -9.45
CA PHE A 238 -6.76 21.34 -9.76
C PHE A 238 -7.52 22.63 -9.45
N SER A 239 -8.59 22.89 -10.19
CA SER A 239 -9.54 23.98 -9.90
C SER A 239 -10.63 23.52 -8.92
N GLU A 240 -11.34 24.47 -8.30
CA GLU A 240 -12.54 24.20 -7.49
C GLU A 240 -13.56 23.32 -8.25
N GLN A 241 -13.78 23.60 -9.55
CA GLN A 241 -14.74 22.85 -10.36
C GLN A 241 -14.34 21.39 -10.53
N ASN A 242 -13.05 21.09 -10.71
CA ASN A 242 -12.58 19.70 -10.82
C ASN A 242 -12.96 18.88 -9.59
N ILE A 243 -12.83 19.46 -8.40
CA ILE A 243 -13.20 18.80 -7.14
C ILE A 243 -14.71 18.71 -6.98
N LEU A 244 -15.47 19.77 -7.33
CA LEU A 244 -16.93 19.75 -7.25
C LEU A 244 -17.55 18.70 -8.18
N ASP A 245 -17.04 18.56 -9.40
CA ASP A 245 -17.50 17.53 -10.35
C ASP A 245 -17.25 16.13 -9.81
N LEU A 246 -16.06 15.91 -9.22
CA LEU A 246 -15.72 14.64 -8.59
C LEU A 246 -16.62 14.35 -7.38
N MET A 247 -16.81 15.32 -6.49
CA MET A 247 -17.71 15.20 -5.33
C MET A 247 -19.15 14.91 -5.76
N ALA A 248 -19.64 15.50 -6.85
CA ALA A 248 -20.98 15.25 -7.37
C ALA A 248 -21.19 13.78 -7.77
N VAL A 249 -20.15 13.11 -8.29
CA VAL A 249 -20.21 11.68 -8.60
C VAL A 249 -20.34 10.85 -7.33
N PHE A 250 -19.55 11.12 -6.28
CA PHE A 250 -19.67 10.42 -5.00
C PHE A 250 -21.01 10.69 -4.30
N GLU A 251 -21.47 11.95 -4.33
CA GLU A 251 -22.76 12.35 -3.80
C GLU A 251 -23.89 11.53 -4.46
N LYS A 252 -23.87 11.41 -5.79
CA LYS A 252 -24.89 10.67 -6.54
C LYS A 252 -24.77 9.16 -6.38
N GLU A 253 -23.61 8.59 -6.71
CA GLU A 253 -23.42 7.16 -6.92
C GLU A 253 -23.20 6.38 -5.62
N LEU A 254 -22.69 7.03 -4.56
CA LEU A 254 -22.46 6.38 -3.26
C LEU A 254 -23.48 6.85 -2.21
N TYR A 255 -23.60 8.17 -2.01
CA TYR A 255 -24.43 8.70 -0.93
C TYR A 255 -25.93 8.65 -1.23
N GLN A 256 -26.40 9.29 -2.29
CA GLN A 256 -27.83 9.31 -2.62
C GLN A 256 -28.35 7.92 -2.99
N ALA A 257 -27.55 7.11 -3.68
CA ALA A 257 -27.94 5.77 -4.09
C ALA A 257 -27.94 4.74 -2.94
N HIS A 258 -27.02 4.84 -1.98
CA HIS A 258 -26.80 3.78 -0.97
C HIS A 258 -26.77 4.25 0.49
N GLY A 259 -26.83 5.56 0.75
CA GLY A 259 -26.79 6.14 2.10
C GLY A 259 -25.45 5.96 2.80
N VAL A 260 -24.35 5.78 2.05
CA VAL A 260 -23.00 5.61 2.57
C VAL A 260 -22.13 6.76 2.07
N ALA A 261 -21.22 7.23 2.91
CA ALA A 261 -20.24 8.25 2.55
C ALA A 261 -18.92 7.96 3.25
N PRO A 262 -17.79 8.45 2.71
CA PRO A 262 -16.57 8.56 3.51
C PRO A 262 -16.79 9.55 4.66
N ASP A 263 -16.07 9.36 5.76
CA ASP A 263 -16.08 10.27 6.90
C ASP A 263 -15.38 11.59 6.55
N SER A 264 -14.34 11.51 5.73
CA SER A 264 -13.65 12.68 5.16
C SER A 264 -13.44 12.55 3.66
N PHE A 265 -13.50 13.68 2.96
CA PHE A 265 -13.18 13.82 1.56
C PHE A 265 -11.96 14.72 1.42
N THR A 266 -10.79 14.11 1.25
CA THR A 266 -9.50 14.79 1.21
C THR A 266 -9.18 15.28 -0.18
N ILE A 267 -8.96 16.59 -0.29
CA ILE A 267 -8.27 17.17 -1.44
C ILE A 267 -6.76 17.07 -1.22
N ASP A 268 -6.09 16.36 -2.11
CA ASP A 268 -4.63 16.13 -2.02
C ASP A 268 -3.86 17.34 -2.60
N MET A 269 -2.55 17.20 -2.87
CA MET A 269 -1.70 18.28 -3.35
C MET A 269 -2.25 18.94 -4.63
N GLY A 270 -2.20 20.27 -4.69
CA GLY A 270 -2.60 21.06 -5.88
C GLY A 270 -3.49 22.27 -5.60
N TRP A 271 -3.78 22.59 -4.34
CA TRP A 271 -4.68 23.67 -3.93
C TRP A 271 -3.99 24.97 -3.48
N SER A 272 -2.73 24.90 -3.06
CA SER A 272 -2.03 25.97 -2.37
C SER A 272 -1.31 26.92 -3.34
N ASN A 273 -1.21 28.19 -2.96
CA ASN A 273 -0.36 29.15 -3.65
C ASN A 273 1.10 28.86 -3.31
N PRO A 274 1.97 28.51 -4.30
CA PRO A 274 3.37 28.15 -4.03
C PRO A 274 4.18 29.28 -3.40
N LYS A 275 3.77 30.55 -3.61
CA LYS A 275 4.44 31.74 -3.06
C LYS A 275 3.70 32.29 -1.84
N SER A 276 3.34 31.39 -0.94
CA SER A 276 2.67 31.68 0.32
C SER A 276 3.07 30.64 1.36
N ILE A 277 2.83 30.90 2.65
CA ILE A 277 2.89 29.82 3.65
C ILE A 277 1.52 29.19 3.75
N TRP A 278 1.28 28.17 2.92
CA TRP A 278 0.06 27.34 2.90
C TRP A 278 -1.25 28.14 2.78
N GLU A 279 -1.24 29.23 2.02
CA GLU A 279 -2.46 29.96 1.67
C GLU A 279 -3.12 29.33 0.44
N ILE A 280 -4.45 29.40 0.39
CA ILE A 280 -5.24 28.88 -0.74
C ILE A 280 -4.91 29.72 -1.98
N ASP A 281 -4.69 29.09 -3.13
CA ASP A 281 -4.54 29.82 -4.38
C ASP A 281 -5.89 30.44 -4.82
N PRO A 282 -6.04 31.78 -4.81
CA PRO A 282 -7.30 32.42 -5.16
C PRO A 282 -7.64 32.29 -6.66
N ALA A 283 -6.68 31.93 -7.52
CA ALA A 283 -6.95 31.63 -8.92
C ALA A 283 -7.63 30.26 -9.09
N LEU A 284 -7.32 29.31 -8.21
CA LEU A 284 -7.92 27.96 -8.21
C LEU A 284 -9.22 27.92 -7.39
N PHE A 285 -9.28 28.68 -6.29
CA PHE A 285 -10.37 28.73 -5.32
C PHE A 285 -10.71 30.18 -4.93
N PRO A 286 -11.48 30.91 -5.77
CA PRO A 286 -11.78 32.33 -5.56
C PRO A 286 -12.50 32.64 -4.23
N GLU A 287 -13.28 31.70 -3.69
CA GLU A 287 -14.01 31.83 -2.42
C GLU A 287 -13.43 30.93 -1.30
N GLY A 288 -12.16 30.55 -1.44
CA GLY A 288 -11.53 29.53 -0.60
C GLY A 288 -12.23 28.19 -0.76
N PHE A 289 -12.29 27.39 0.30
CA PHE A 289 -12.90 26.06 0.27
C PHE A 289 -14.41 26.04 0.57
N SER A 290 -15.09 27.19 0.55
CA SER A 290 -16.48 27.31 0.99
C SER A 290 -17.44 26.41 0.18
N HIS A 291 -17.28 26.29 -1.13
CA HIS A 291 -18.17 25.46 -1.95
C HIS A 291 -17.91 23.96 -1.80
N ILE A 292 -16.64 23.55 -1.71
CA ILE A 292 -16.28 22.14 -1.51
C ILE A 292 -16.60 21.67 -0.09
N GLU A 293 -16.52 22.55 0.92
CA GLU A 293 -17.02 22.28 2.27
C GLU A 293 -18.53 21.99 2.23
N ALA A 294 -19.30 22.86 1.57
CA ALA A 294 -20.74 22.66 1.41
C ALA A 294 -21.07 21.38 0.64
N ALA A 295 -20.27 21.02 -0.38
CA ALA A 295 -20.44 19.78 -1.13
C ALA A 295 -20.15 18.53 -0.27
N ALA A 296 -19.08 18.52 0.52
CA ALA A 296 -18.81 17.47 1.49
C ALA A 296 -19.97 17.31 2.49
N ALA A 297 -20.52 18.42 2.98
CA ALA A 297 -21.66 18.40 3.90
C ALA A 297 -22.94 17.82 3.28
N ARG A 298 -23.22 18.09 1.99
CA ARG A 298 -24.40 17.53 1.29
C ARG A 298 -24.38 16.01 1.22
N MET A 299 -23.20 15.40 1.13
CA MET A 299 -23.04 13.93 1.13
C MET A 299 -22.84 13.33 2.53
N GLY A 300 -22.99 14.11 3.61
CA GLY A 300 -22.77 13.64 4.97
C GLY A 300 -21.29 13.46 5.37
N SER A 301 -20.35 13.84 4.51
CA SER A 301 -18.90 13.78 4.75
C SER A 301 -18.40 15.08 5.42
N ARG A 302 -17.10 15.14 5.71
CA ARG A 302 -16.37 16.37 6.05
C ARG A 302 -15.21 16.61 5.09
N LEU A 303 -14.72 17.83 5.02
CA LEU A 303 -13.55 18.15 4.20
C LEU A 303 -12.27 17.61 4.89
N GLY A 304 -11.41 16.96 4.10
CA GLY A 304 -10.04 16.60 4.48
C GLY A 304 -9.03 17.42 3.66
N LEU A 305 -7.81 17.56 4.16
CA LEU A 305 -6.78 18.37 3.51
C LEU A 305 -5.40 17.72 3.59
N TRP A 306 -4.72 17.62 2.45
CA TRP A 306 -3.30 17.32 2.41
C TRP A 306 -2.44 18.57 2.64
N ILE A 307 -1.36 18.42 3.40
CA ILE A 307 -0.36 19.46 3.64
C ILE A 307 1.02 18.85 3.91
N SER A 308 2.09 19.56 3.52
CA SER A 308 3.47 19.11 3.80
C SER A 308 4.19 19.96 4.86
N PRO A 309 4.36 19.49 6.11
CA PRO A 309 4.93 20.32 7.18
C PRO A 309 6.31 20.92 6.87
N SER A 310 7.19 20.18 6.18
CA SER A 310 8.51 20.69 5.77
C SER A 310 8.58 21.17 4.33
N SER A 311 7.43 21.26 3.63
CA SER A 311 7.34 21.68 2.24
C SER A 311 8.22 20.88 1.29
N PHE A 312 8.07 19.55 1.31
CA PHE A 312 8.88 18.65 0.46
C PHE A 312 8.59 18.83 -1.05
N TYR A 313 7.42 19.35 -1.39
CA TYR A 313 6.91 19.45 -2.76
C TYR A 313 6.85 20.92 -3.19
N SER A 314 7.85 21.37 -3.95
CA SER A 314 7.96 22.77 -4.38
C SER A 314 6.76 23.33 -5.17
N PRO A 315 5.99 22.52 -5.94
CA PRO A 315 4.76 23.01 -6.56
C PRO A 315 3.63 23.34 -5.57
N ALA A 316 3.70 22.86 -4.32
CA ALA A 316 2.71 23.18 -3.29
C ALA A 316 3.09 24.41 -2.48
N LEU A 317 4.37 24.52 -2.11
CA LEU A 317 4.97 25.66 -1.46
C LEU A 317 6.43 25.71 -1.88
N ASP A 318 6.87 26.83 -2.42
CA ASP A 318 8.24 27.04 -2.91
C ASP A 318 9.18 27.38 -1.73
N PRO A 319 10.08 26.45 -1.33
CA PRO A 319 10.98 26.67 -0.20
C PRO A 319 12.01 27.77 -0.48
N GLU A 320 12.32 28.04 -1.76
CA GLU A 320 13.26 29.10 -2.14
C GLU A 320 12.64 30.48 -1.92
N TRP A 321 11.41 30.67 -2.41
CA TRP A 321 10.64 31.88 -2.13
C TRP A 321 10.49 32.12 -0.62
N ALA A 322 10.18 31.07 0.15
CA ALA A 322 10.02 31.19 1.60
C ALA A 322 11.33 31.63 2.29
N ARG A 323 12.47 31.08 1.85
CA ARG A 323 13.80 31.52 2.31
C ARG A 323 14.06 32.98 1.99
N GLU A 324 13.68 33.46 0.80
CA GLU A 324 13.79 34.87 0.42
C GLU A 324 12.92 35.79 1.29
N GLN A 325 11.77 35.28 1.79
CA GLN A 325 10.95 35.98 2.79
C GLN A 325 11.52 35.89 4.22
N GLY A 326 12.62 35.15 4.40
CA GLY A 326 13.34 34.97 5.65
C GLY A 326 12.75 33.91 6.58
N TYR A 327 11.98 32.96 6.06
CA TYR A 327 11.59 31.76 6.79
C TYR A 327 12.76 30.79 6.92
N GLU A 328 12.84 30.11 8.05
CA GLU A 328 13.91 29.17 8.36
C GLU A 328 13.83 27.93 7.46
N SER A 329 14.93 27.62 6.78
CA SER A 329 15.03 26.51 5.84
C SER A 329 16.39 25.81 5.95
N PHE A 330 16.47 24.54 5.58
CA PHE A 330 17.71 23.78 5.50
C PHE A 330 17.75 22.90 4.25
N ASP A 331 18.97 22.52 3.84
CA ASP A 331 19.18 21.59 2.72
C ASP A 331 19.26 20.15 3.26
N PHE A 332 18.62 19.22 2.55
CA PHE A 332 18.53 17.82 2.92
C PHE A 332 18.80 16.91 1.73
N SER A 333 19.74 15.99 1.86
CA SER A 333 19.98 14.96 0.85
C SER A 333 19.02 13.79 1.06
N VAL A 334 18.16 13.52 0.07
CA VAL A 334 17.32 12.32 0.03
C VAL A 334 18.03 11.21 -0.77
N PRO A 335 17.84 9.93 -0.43
CA PRO A 335 18.51 8.81 -1.11
C PRO A 335 18.26 8.70 -2.60
N TRP A 336 17.15 9.25 -3.10
CA TRP A 336 16.72 9.16 -4.50
C TRP A 336 17.01 10.42 -5.33
N SER A 337 17.72 11.41 -4.78
CA SER A 337 18.11 12.63 -5.51
C SER A 337 19.60 12.88 -5.39
N GLU A 338 20.27 13.15 -6.52
CA GLU A 338 21.68 13.55 -6.54
C GLU A 338 21.91 14.95 -5.97
N SER A 339 20.88 15.81 -5.99
CA SER A 339 20.92 17.16 -5.44
C SER A 339 20.17 17.25 -4.11
N PRO A 340 20.69 17.97 -3.10
CA PRO A 340 19.93 18.29 -1.90
C PRO A 340 18.61 18.99 -2.24
N VAL A 341 17.54 18.63 -1.55
CA VAL A 341 16.27 19.36 -1.57
C VAL A 341 16.27 20.38 -0.44
N ARG A 342 15.67 21.55 -0.68
CA ARG A 342 15.48 22.57 0.35
C ARG A 342 14.16 22.36 1.06
N LEU A 343 14.19 22.36 2.39
CA LEU A 343 13.03 22.12 3.26
C LEU A 343 12.86 23.26 4.26
N LEU A 344 11.63 23.45 4.74
CA LEU A 344 11.31 24.44 5.77
C LEU A 344 11.39 23.81 7.17
N SER A 345 11.91 24.59 8.12
CA SER A 345 12.16 24.12 9.48
C SER A 345 11.08 24.53 10.46
N LEU A 346 10.34 23.55 10.99
CA LEU A 346 9.42 23.78 12.10
C LEU A 346 10.13 24.01 13.45
N GLY A 347 11.46 23.88 13.52
CA GLY A 347 12.22 24.36 14.67
C GLY A 347 12.45 25.88 14.66
N GLY A 348 12.26 26.54 13.51
CA GLY A 348 12.40 27.98 13.35
C GLY A 348 11.16 28.75 13.77
N GLU A 349 11.34 29.80 14.58
CA GLU A 349 10.24 30.58 15.16
C GLU A 349 9.30 31.16 14.08
N ARG A 350 9.84 31.72 12.99
CA ARG A 350 9.03 32.41 11.98
C ARG A 350 8.18 31.43 11.18
N TYR A 351 8.78 30.34 10.68
CA TYR A 351 8.03 29.35 9.92
C TYR A 351 7.07 28.56 10.80
N ALA A 352 7.51 28.10 11.99
CA ALA A 352 6.65 27.34 12.90
C ALA A 352 5.41 28.13 13.33
N SER A 353 5.58 29.42 13.66
CA SER A 353 4.46 30.29 14.02
C SER A 353 3.49 30.47 12.85
N ARG A 354 4.00 30.77 11.64
CA ARG A 354 3.14 30.98 10.47
C ARG A 354 2.42 29.69 10.04
N PHE A 355 3.10 28.55 10.06
CA PHE A 355 2.51 27.24 9.75
C PHE A 355 1.37 26.90 10.72
N LYS A 356 1.62 27.05 12.04
CA LYS A 356 0.61 26.84 13.09
C LYS A 356 -0.61 27.74 12.89
N GLU A 357 -0.39 29.04 12.68
CA GLU A 357 -1.47 30.02 12.45
C GLU A 357 -2.30 29.62 11.23
N GLN A 358 -1.64 29.34 10.11
CA GLN A 358 -2.32 29.04 8.86
C GLN A 358 -3.09 27.73 8.91
N LEU A 359 -2.50 26.65 9.43
CA LEU A 359 -3.18 25.37 9.55
C LEU A 359 -4.41 25.47 10.49
N THR A 360 -4.26 26.18 11.61
CA THR A 360 -5.38 26.42 12.54
C THR A 360 -6.47 27.26 11.87
N HIS A 361 -6.09 28.27 11.07
CA HIS A 361 -7.03 29.09 10.32
C HIS A 361 -7.82 28.27 9.29
N LEU A 362 -7.14 27.48 8.45
CA LEU A 362 -7.78 26.63 7.45
C LEU A 362 -8.77 25.66 8.10
N VAL A 363 -8.36 24.98 9.16
CA VAL A 363 -9.20 23.99 9.85
C VAL A 363 -10.42 24.62 10.48
N SER A 364 -10.24 25.75 11.17
CA SER A 364 -11.36 26.44 11.82
C SER A 364 -12.31 27.10 10.82
N ARG A 365 -11.79 27.69 9.73
CA ARG A 365 -12.59 28.44 8.76
C ARG A 365 -13.45 27.55 7.85
N PHE A 366 -12.92 26.40 7.45
CA PHE A 366 -13.54 25.53 6.42
C PHE A 366 -13.99 24.16 6.97
N GLY A 367 -14.08 24.03 8.30
CA GLY A 367 -14.66 22.84 8.92
C GLY A 367 -13.89 21.55 8.62
N ILE A 368 -12.58 21.63 8.37
CA ILE A 368 -11.74 20.47 8.04
C ILE A 368 -11.73 19.50 9.23
N ARG A 369 -11.88 18.20 8.96
CA ARG A 369 -11.90 17.14 10.01
C ARG A 369 -10.93 16.00 9.75
N GLN A 370 -10.15 16.08 8.69
CA GLN A 370 -9.01 15.21 8.47
C GLN A 370 -7.85 16.06 7.91
N VAL A 371 -6.63 15.79 8.35
CA VAL A 371 -5.42 16.39 7.80
C VAL A 371 -4.39 15.29 7.52
N LYS A 372 -4.01 15.15 6.24
CA LYS A 372 -2.91 14.28 5.80
C LYS A 372 -1.60 15.07 5.85
N LEU A 373 -0.70 14.65 6.73
CA LEU A 373 0.59 15.26 6.96
C LEU A 373 1.66 14.49 6.18
N ASP A 374 2.23 15.12 5.16
CA ASP A 374 3.15 14.47 4.24
C ASP A 374 4.53 15.15 4.17
N GLY A 375 5.61 14.43 3.93
CA GLY A 375 6.94 15.03 3.82
C GLY A 375 7.35 15.91 5.03
N TYR A 376 7.11 15.44 6.26
CA TYR A 376 7.60 16.10 7.47
C TYR A 376 8.97 15.54 7.86
N PHE A 377 9.99 16.41 7.86
CA PHE A 377 11.37 16.03 8.12
C PHE A 377 11.87 16.62 9.44
N LEU A 378 12.39 15.76 10.30
CA LEU A 378 12.90 16.11 11.62
C LEU A 378 14.39 16.54 11.60
N GLY A 379 14.99 16.72 10.43
CA GLY A 379 16.43 16.99 10.29
C GLY A 379 17.29 15.75 10.56
N LYS A 380 18.58 15.96 10.86
CA LYS A 380 19.54 14.91 11.26
C LYS A 380 19.94 15.06 12.72
N ASP A 381 20.38 13.97 13.33
CA ASP A 381 20.97 13.98 14.67
C ASP A 381 22.30 14.78 14.75
N THR A 382 22.85 15.20 13.61
CA THR A 382 24.03 16.06 13.51
C THR A 382 23.70 17.56 13.43
N PHE A 383 22.43 17.96 13.30
CA PHE A 383 22.07 19.38 13.15
C PHE A 383 22.30 20.18 14.43
N GLU A 384 22.98 21.32 14.34
CA GLU A 384 23.36 22.14 15.50
C GLU A 384 22.18 22.57 16.37
N ALA A 385 22.50 22.92 17.62
CA ALA A 385 21.58 23.58 18.55
C ALA A 385 20.86 24.78 17.90
N GLY A 386 19.57 24.93 18.21
CA GLY A 386 18.73 25.98 17.63
C GLY A 386 17.75 25.44 16.56
N PRO A 387 17.29 26.29 15.62
CA PRO A 387 16.02 26.13 14.90
C PRO A 387 15.95 24.96 13.92
N PHE A 388 16.98 24.12 13.88
CA PHE A 388 17.08 22.95 12.99
C PHE A 388 17.22 21.65 13.78
N SER A 389 17.31 21.69 15.11
CA SER A 389 17.40 20.45 15.89
C SER A 389 16.12 19.61 15.74
N ALA A 390 16.29 18.29 15.82
CA ALA A 390 15.17 17.37 15.65
C ALA A 390 14.09 17.54 16.71
N GLU A 391 14.48 17.80 17.96
CA GLU A 391 13.53 18.01 19.04
C GLU A 391 12.72 19.30 18.84
N GLN A 392 13.37 20.40 18.50
CA GLN A 392 12.67 21.68 18.24
C GLN A 392 11.75 21.57 17.02
N THR A 393 12.20 20.86 15.99
CA THR A 393 11.38 20.61 14.79
C THR A 393 10.13 19.81 15.14
N ALA A 394 10.25 18.75 15.95
CA ALA A 394 9.13 17.98 16.45
C ALA A 394 8.18 18.82 17.32
N GLU A 395 8.72 19.67 18.21
CA GLU A 395 7.92 20.58 19.04
C GLU A 395 7.10 21.57 18.21
N GLY A 396 7.68 22.16 17.15
CA GLY A 396 6.94 23.07 16.28
C GLY A 396 5.75 22.40 15.59
N GLY A 397 5.91 21.15 15.13
CA GLY A 397 4.81 20.37 14.57
C GLY A 397 3.76 20.01 15.63
N ILE A 398 4.19 19.51 16.79
CA ILE A 398 3.30 19.18 17.91
C ILE A 398 2.48 20.40 18.34
N ALA A 399 3.11 21.58 18.44
CA ALA A 399 2.44 22.82 18.77
C ALA A 399 1.37 23.20 17.72
N ALA A 400 1.64 22.96 16.43
CA ALA A 400 0.65 23.14 15.37
C ALA A 400 -0.52 22.16 15.51
N PHE A 401 -0.24 20.88 15.74
CA PHE A 401 -1.28 19.85 15.88
C PHE A 401 -2.15 20.08 17.12
N GLN A 402 -1.56 20.52 18.23
CA GLN A 402 -2.28 20.90 19.45
C GLN A 402 -3.16 22.14 19.24
N ALA A 403 -2.66 23.17 18.55
CA ALA A 403 -3.44 24.36 18.23
C ALA A 403 -4.67 24.03 17.37
N VAL A 404 -4.50 23.13 16.39
CA VAL A 404 -5.61 22.63 15.58
C VAL A 404 -6.59 21.83 16.44
N ARG A 405 -6.11 20.91 17.29
CA ARG A 405 -6.96 20.10 18.18
C ARG A 405 -7.77 20.97 19.15
N ALA A 406 -7.23 22.12 19.58
CA ALA A 406 -7.94 23.05 20.44
C ALA A 406 -9.17 23.68 19.77
N VAL A 407 -9.18 23.81 18.44
CA VAL A 407 -10.33 24.33 17.67
C VAL A 407 -11.17 23.25 16.99
N ALA A 408 -10.59 22.07 16.74
CA ALA A 408 -11.24 20.89 16.16
C ALA A 408 -10.82 19.62 16.93
N PRO A 409 -11.43 19.34 18.11
CA PRO A 409 -11.05 18.20 18.95
C PRO A 409 -11.26 16.83 18.29
N ASP A 410 -12.13 16.77 17.29
CA ASP A 410 -12.51 15.60 16.50
C ASP A 410 -11.75 15.48 15.16
N VAL A 411 -10.70 16.28 14.92
CA VAL A 411 -9.86 16.16 13.72
C VAL A 411 -9.07 14.84 13.73
N TRP A 412 -9.04 14.16 12.59
CA TRP A 412 -8.13 13.05 12.34
C TRP A 412 -6.81 13.56 11.74
N PHE A 413 -5.69 13.33 12.42
CA PHE A 413 -4.36 13.53 11.84
C PHE A 413 -3.79 12.21 11.33
N GLU A 414 -3.52 12.17 10.03
CA GLU A 414 -2.90 11.06 9.31
C GLU A 414 -1.42 11.40 9.06
N GLY A 415 -0.50 10.74 9.76
CA GLY A 415 0.94 10.92 9.56
C GLY A 415 1.50 10.01 8.48
N THR A 416 1.61 10.49 7.24
CA THR A 416 2.22 9.74 6.12
C THR A 416 3.71 10.03 5.94
N PHE A 417 4.35 10.56 6.98
CA PHE A 417 5.78 10.83 7.02
C PHE A 417 6.51 9.79 7.86
N ASP A 418 7.79 9.58 7.53
CA ASP A 418 8.70 8.68 8.23
C ASP A 418 8.25 7.20 8.28
N ALA A 419 8.70 6.38 7.31
CA ALA A 419 8.35 4.97 7.13
C ALA A 419 8.61 4.04 8.34
N ASN A 420 9.28 4.51 9.40
CA ASN A 420 9.39 3.82 10.68
C ASN A 420 9.27 4.85 11.82
N ALA A 421 8.12 5.54 11.81
CA ALA A 421 7.79 6.60 12.74
C ALA A 421 7.78 6.10 14.19
N SER A 422 8.20 6.98 15.10
CA SER A 422 8.11 6.71 16.53
C SER A 422 6.65 6.50 16.97
N PRO A 423 6.35 5.46 17.79
CA PRO A 423 4.99 5.25 18.30
C PRO A 423 4.50 6.41 19.19
N TRP A 424 5.40 7.23 19.76
CA TRP A 424 5.00 8.40 20.55
C TRP A 424 4.43 9.55 19.70
N TRP A 425 4.54 9.52 18.37
CA TRP A 425 3.74 10.40 17.52
C TRP A 425 2.24 10.22 17.74
N LEU A 426 1.81 9.02 18.15
CA LEU A 426 0.41 8.70 18.43
C LEU A 426 -0.12 9.39 19.69
N PHE A 427 0.67 10.17 20.43
CA PHE A 427 0.15 11.10 21.46
C PHE A 427 -0.44 12.36 20.82
N HIS A 428 -0.05 12.64 19.58
CA HIS A 428 -0.34 13.86 18.86
C HIS A 428 -1.05 13.62 17.54
N LEU A 429 -1.05 12.40 17.01
CA LEU A 429 -1.66 11.98 15.74
C LEU A 429 -2.60 10.79 15.95
N ASN A 430 -3.52 10.58 15.02
CA ASN A 430 -4.47 9.46 15.08
C ASN A 430 -3.90 8.20 14.42
N SER A 431 -3.10 8.37 13.36
CA SER A 431 -2.35 7.30 12.69
C SER A 431 -0.95 7.73 12.26
N VAL A 432 -0.05 6.76 12.14
CA VAL A 432 1.30 6.90 11.56
C VAL A 432 1.50 5.86 10.46
N ILE A 433 2.39 6.13 9.50
CA ILE A 433 2.62 5.20 8.38
C ILE A 433 3.15 3.82 8.87
N GLY A 434 2.58 2.76 8.32
CA GLY A 434 2.95 1.37 8.59
C GLY A 434 3.81 0.74 7.49
N GLY A 435 3.82 -0.60 7.41
CA GLY A 435 4.53 -1.34 6.36
C GLY A 435 3.82 -1.32 5.00
N PHE A 436 3.72 -0.15 4.38
CA PHE A 436 2.95 0.06 3.15
C PHE A 436 3.72 -0.37 1.88
N GLY A 437 5.06 -0.31 1.90
CA GLY A 437 5.92 -0.62 0.76
C GLY A 437 6.18 0.59 -0.12
N ASP A 438 5.18 0.98 -0.91
CA ASP A 438 5.17 2.19 -1.73
C ASP A 438 3.69 2.64 -1.91
N ASP A 439 3.45 3.77 -2.56
CA ASP A 439 2.10 4.31 -2.72
C ASP A 439 1.16 3.29 -3.40
N SER A 440 1.62 2.65 -4.48
CA SER A 440 0.99 1.47 -5.07
C SER A 440 2.08 0.54 -5.63
N PRO A 441 2.53 -0.48 -4.88
CA PRO A 441 3.64 -1.33 -5.29
C PRO A 441 3.32 -2.14 -6.56
N TYR A 442 4.36 -2.50 -7.31
CA TYR A 442 4.24 -3.46 -8.40
C TYR A 442 3.77 -4.82 -7.89
N GLY A 443 2.87 -5.47 -8.66
CA GLY A 443 2.32 -6.78 -8.34
C GLY A 443 3.38 -7.85 -8.08
N ARG A 444 3.10 -8.73 -7.12
CA ARG A 444 3.91 -9.90 -6.76
C ARG A 444 3.09 -11.17 -6.91
N VAL A 445 3.76 -12.26 -7.29
CA VAL A 445 3.18 -13.52 -7.71
C VAL A 445 2.35 -13.37 -9.01
N PRO A 446 2.65 -14.14 -10.07
CA PRO A 446 1.91 -14.06 -11.33
C PRO A 446 0.40 -14.32 -11.18
N CYS A 447 -0.42 -13.39 -11.68
CA CYS A 447 -1.87 -13.57 -11.82
C CYS A 447 -2.38 -12.90 -13.11
N PRO A 448 -3.26 -13.56 -13.91
CA PRO A 448 -3.87 -12.94 -15.10
C PRO A 448 -4.79 -11.75 -14.76
N VAL A 449 -5.21 -11.59 -13.50
CA VAL A 449 -5.89 -10.38 -13.00
C VAL A 449 -4.88 -9.60 -12.17
N TYR A 450 -4.35 -8.50 -12.71
CA TYR A 450 -3.21 -7.81 -12.09
C TYR A 450 -3.50 -7.35 -10.65
N ARG A 451 -4.72 -6.88 -10.37
CA ARG A 451 -5.14 -6.47 -9.02
C ARG A 451 -4.87 -7.54 -7.96
N GLU A 452 -5.01 -8.81 -8.29
CA GLU A 452 -4.71 -9.92 -7.37
C GLU A 452 -3.22 -10.01 -7.04
N SER A 453 -2.36 -9.75 -8.03
CA SER A 453 -0.91 -9.66 -7.85
C SER A 453 -0.53 -8.42 -7.02
N TYR A 454 -1.21 -7.29 -7.23
CA TYR A 454 -1.07 -6.08 -6.41
C TYR A 454 -1.46 -6.32 -4.94
N THR A 455 -2.59 -6.99 -4.67
CA THR A 455 -3.03 -7.30 -3.29
C THR A 455 -1.94 -8.09 -2.57
N THR A 456 -1.35 -9.06 -3.27
CA THR A 456 -0.21 -9.84 -2.76
C THR A 456 1.04 -9.00 -2.54
N ALA A 457 1.31 -8.00 -3.37
CA ALA A 457 2.40 -7.05 -3.17
C ALA A 457 2.19 -6.17 -1.93
N ARG A 458 0.98 -5.67 -1.70
CA ARG A 458 0.66 -4.91 -0.48
C ARG A 458 0.81 -5.78 0.77
N ASP A 459 0.31 -7.01 0.72
CA ASP A 459 0.43 -7.93 1.85
C ASP A 459 1.87 -8.39 2.10
N TYR A 460 2.71 -8.51 1.06
CA TYR A 460 4.14 -8.78 1.23
C TYR A 460 4.83 -7.79 2.20
N TYR A 461 4.54 -6.50 2.11
CA TYR A 461 5.10 -5.50 3.02
C TYR A 461 4.45 -5.53 4.40
N ASN A 462 3.13 -5.69 4.47
CA ASN A 462 2.40 -5.76 5.74
C ASN A 462 2.80 -6.98 6.57
N LEU A 463 2.88 -8.16 5.97
CA LEU A 463 3.27 -9.40 6.62
C LEU A 463 4.70 -9.33 7.19
N GLN A 464 5.61 -8.59 6.53
CA GLN A 464 6.97 -8.34 7.04
C GLN A 464 6.98 -7.36 8.22
N ALA A 465 6.06 -6.40 8.26
CA ALA A 465 6.10 -5.26 9.17
C ALA A 465 5.18 -5.37 10.40
N ALA A 466 4.07 -6.09 10.31
CA ALA A 466 2.94 -5.94 11.24
C ALA A 466 3.27 -6.15 12.73
N ASP A 467 4.10 -7.13 13.08
CA ASP A 467 4.57 -7.37 14.46
C ASP A 467 5.97 -6.80 14.74
N ARG A 468 6.61 -6.25 13.71
CA ARG A 468 7.94 -5.67 13.80
C ARG A 468 7.88 -4.15 14.00
N LEU A 469 6.89 -3.44 13.49
CA LEU A 469 6.72 -2.03 13.87
C LEU A 469 6.23 -1.94 15.32
N PHE A 470 6.60 -0.87 16.01
CA PHE A 470 6.24 -0.67 17.43
C PHE A 470 4.85 -0.06 17.63
N SER A 471 4.27 0.49 16.57
CA SER A 471 2.92 1.06 16.60
C SER A 471 1.87 -0.05 16.51
N PRO A 472 0.78 0.01 17.30
CA PRO A 472 -0.34 -0.93 17.16
C PRO A 472 -0.91 -0.92 15.74
N VAL A 473 -1.29 -2.09 15.20
CA VAL A 473 -1.83 -2.22 13.82
C VAL A 473 -3.00 -1.25 13.55
N PRO A 474 -4.00 -1.07 14.44
CA PRO A 474 -5.09 -0.11 14.22
C PRO A 474 -4.63 1.36 14.13
N ALA A 475 -3.43 1.68 14.60
CA ALA A 475 -2.85 3.02 14.54
C ALA A 475 -1.89 3.20 13.36
N GLN A 476 -1.68 2.16 12.54
CA GLN A 476 -0.90 2.24 11.32
C GLN A 476 -1.82 2.66 10.15
N GLU A 477 -1.38 3.60 9.32
CA GLU A 477 -1.92 3.87 7.97
C GLU A 477 -1.01 3.21 6.94
N ILE A 478 -1.57 2.41 6.04
CA ILE A 478 -0.80 1.64 5.04
C ILE A 478 -1.33 1.86 3.62
N LEU A 479 -2.06 2.96 3.43
CA LEU A 479 -2.95 3.21 2.31
C LEU A 479 -4.11 2.20 2.31
N GLY A 480 -5.21 2.57 1.67
CA GLY A 480 -6.42 1.75 1.69
C GLY A 480 -6.70 1.09 0.34
N ILE A 481 -7.92 1.28 -0.12
CA ILE A 481 -8.44 0.67 -1.35
C ILE A 481 -8.05 1.54 -2.53
N ILE A 482 -7.15 1.03 -3.37
CA ILE A 482 -6.63 1.74 -4.55
C ILE A 482 -7.27 1.13 -5.81
N HIS A 483 -8.18 1.86 -6.45
CA HIS A 483 -8.88 1.39 -7.64
C HIS A 483 -8.70 2.37 -8.82
N GLN A 484 -7.72 2.05 -9.66
CA GLN A 484 -7.23 2.91 -10.76
C GLN A 484 -7.16 2.15 -12.11
N SER A 485 -7.77 0.97 -12.20
CA SER A 485 -7.86 0.12 -13.40
C SER A 485 -9.25 -0.50 -13.51
N ASP A 486 -9.57 -1.14 -14.64
CA ASP A 486 -10.85 -1.82 -14.82
C ASP A 486 -10.94 -3.19 -14.11
N ASP A 487 -9.84 -3.65 -13.50
CA ASP A 487 -9.76 -4.91 -12.77
C ASP A 487 -10.82 -5.02 -11.65
N PRO A 488 -11.32 -6.23 -11.33
CA PRO A 488 -12.10 -6.45 -10.12
C PRO A 488 -11.29 -6.10 -8.87
N PHE A 489 -11.85 -5.32 -7.94
CA PHE A 489 -11.14 -4.85 -6.74
C PHE A 489 -11.67 -5.42 -5.41
N MET A 490 -12.72 -6.24 -5.45
CA MET A 490 -13.38 -6.69 -4.22
C MET A 490 -12.50 -7.56 -3.30
N ASN A 491 -11.66 -8.43 -3.86
CA ASN A 491 -10.72 -9.21 -3.05
C ASN A 491 -9.73 -8.28 -2.33
N ASP A 492 -9.20 -7.26 -3.03
CA ASP A 492 -8.30 -6.26 -2.46
C ASP A 492 -8.98 -5.44 -1.35
N ALA A 493 -10.22 -4.98 -1.58
CA ALA A 493 -11.00 -4.24 -0.61
C ALA A 493 -11.24 -5.06 0.68
N VAL A 494 -11.59 -6.34 0.54
CA VAL A 494 -11.79 -7.24 1.68
C VAL A 494 -10.48 -7.48 2.42
N MET A 495 -9.39 -7.79 1.72
CA MET A 495 -8.08 -7.94 2.36
C MET A 495 -7.66 -6.65 3.09
N CYS A 496 -7.89 -5.49 2.48
CA CYS A 496 -7.59 -4.18 3.08
C CYS A 496 -8.27 -3.98 4.43
N LEU A 497 -9.55 -4.30 4.56
CA LEU A 497 -10.28 -4.17 5.82
C LEU A 497 -9.76 -5.15 6.88
N LEU A 498 -9.42 -6.36 6.46
CA LEU A 498 -9.03 -7.44 7.36
C LEU A 498 -7.56 -7.34 7.82
N ARG A 499 -6.77 -6.41 7.27
CA ARG A 499 -5.46 -6.02 7.84
C ARG A 499 -5.58 -5.42 9.24
N GLY A 500 -6.75 -4.85 9.58
CA GLY A 500 -7.05 -4.32 10.91
C GLY A 500 -6.62 -2.88 11.16
N ASN A 501 -6.32 -2.12 10.11
CA ASN A 501 -6.04 -0.69 10.19
C ASN A 501 -7.32 0.11 10.41
N ALA A 502 -7.26 1.15 11.24
CA ALA A 502 -8.43 1.98 11.53
C ALA A 502 -8.68 3.03 10.44
N PHE A 503 -7.63 3.64 9.90
CA PHE A 503 -7.76 4.56 8.78
C PHE A 503 -7.75 3.76 7.47
N ILE A 504 -8.73 4.00 6.61
CA ILE A 504 -8.87 3.32 5.32
C ILE A 504 -9.06 4.38 4.24
N SER A 505 -7.96 4.65 3.51
CA SER A 505 -7.94 5.59 2.39
C SER A 505 -8.52 4.98 1.11
N LEU A 506 -9.60 5.54 0.60
CA LEU A 506 -10.25 5.23 -0.66
C LEU A 506 -9.65 6.08 -1.77
N TYR A 507 -8.80 5.48 -2.60
CA TYR A 507 -8.32 6.05 -3.85
C TYR A 507 -9.09 5.44 -5.02
N ILE A 508 -10.38 5.76 -5.09
CA ILE A 508 -11.32 5.23 -6.08
C ILE A 508 -11.45 6.22 -7.24
N ASN A 509 -11.09 5.79 -8.45
CA ASN A 509 -11.32 6.57 -9.65
C ASN A 509 -12.68 6.21 -10.27
N PRO A 510 -13.65 7.15 -10.31
CA PRO A 510 -15.00 6.87 -10.82
C PRO A 510 -15.04 6.34 -12.27
N LYS A 511 -14.00 6.61 -13.08
CA LYS A 511 -13.86 6.10 -14.45
C LYS A 511 -13.95 4.57 -14.53
N TYR A 512 -13.53 3.86 -13.49
CA TYR A 512 -13.52 2.40 -13.44
C TYR A 512 -14.61 1.81 -12.53
N MET A 513 -15.56 2.65 -12.14
CA MET A 513 -16.71 2.25 -11.35
C MET A 513 -17.94 2.11 -12.23
N ASN A 514 -18.82 1.20 -11.84
CA ASN A 514 -20.14 1.00 -12.43
C ASN A 514 -21.16 0.83 -11.30
N PRO A 515 -22.48 0.81 -11.58
CA PRO A 515 -23.49 0.71 -10.54
C PRO A 515 -23.32 -0.49 -9.60
N ALA A 516 -22.85 -1.64 -10.11
CA ALA A 516 -22.62 -2.83 -9.29
C ALA A 516 -21.43 -2.64 -8.34
N ARG A 517 -20.33 -2.06 -8.82
CA ARG A 517 -19.13 -1.76 -8.01
C ARG A 517 -19.42 -0.73 -6.93
N TRP A 518 -20.21 0.30 -7.22
CA TRP A 518 -20.65 1.28 -6.21
C TRP A 518 -21.49 0.62 -5.11
N ALA A 519 -22.44 -0.24 -5.48
CA ALA A 519 -23.24 -0.99 -4.52
C ALA A 519 -22.38 -1.94 -3.66
N GLN A 520 -21.42 -2.64 -4.28
CA GLN A 520 -20.48 -3.52 -3.56
C GLN A 520 -19.61 -2.74 -2.58
N LEU A 521 -19.07 -1.58 -2.98
CA LEU A 521 -18.32 -0.70 -2.08
C LEU A 521 -19.19 -0.27 -0.90
N ALA A 522 -20.40 0.22 -1.14
CA ALA A 522 -21.31 0.67 -0.08
C ALA A 522 -21.63 -0.45 0.92
N GLU A 523 -21.94 -1.65 0.45
CA GLU A 523 -22.19 -2.81 1.31
C GLU A 523 -20.95 -3.22 2.11
N THR A 524 -19.76 -3.12 1.51
CA THR A 524 -18.48 -3.46 2.14
C THR A 524 -18.13 -2.48 3.25
N LEU A 525 -18.31 -1.17 3.02
CA LEU A 525 -18.12 -0.14 4.04
C LEU A 525 -19.11 -0.32 5.20
N ARG A 526 -20.38 -0.63 4.89
CA ARG A 526 -21.40 -0.90 5.93
C ARG A 526 -21.06 -2.15 6.74
N TRP A 527 -20.58 -3.21 6.08
CA TRP A 527 -20.13 -4.43 6.75
C TRP A 527 -18.95 -4.14 7.68
N ALA A 528 -17.96 -3.36 7.22
CA ALA A 528 -16.81 -2.99 8.04
C ALA A 528 -17.26 -2.24 9.31
N ARG A 529 -18.15 -1.25 9.17
CA ARG A 529 -18.73 -0.53 10.31
C ARG A 529 -19.47 -1.44 11.29
N SER A 530 -20.22 -2.43 10.81
CA SER A 530 -20.92 -3.36 11.70
C SER A 530 -19.99 -4.36 12.41
N HIS A 531 -18.72 -4.47 11.97
CA HIS A 531 -17.70 -5.35 12.53
C HIS A 531 -16.51 -4.58 13.12
N GLU A 532 -16.64 -3.27 13.31
CA GLU A 532 -15.56 -2.38 13.76
C GLU A 532 -14.89 -2.88 15.04
N GLY A 533 -15.69 -3.30 16.04
CA GLY A 533 -15.18 -3.85 17.29
C GLY A 533 -14.27 -5.07 17.11
N MET A 534 -14.48 -5.87 16.06
CA MET A 534 -13.60 -7.01 15.77
C MET A 534 -12.40 -6.61 14.92
N LEU A 535 -12.57 -5.68 13.98
CA LEU A 535 -11.53 -5.30 13.01
C LEU A 535 -10.44 -4.40 13.61
N VAL A 536 -10.79 -3.50 14.54
CA VAL A 536 -9.87 -2.45 14.99
C VAL A 536 -9.71 -2.34 16.51
N GLU A 537 -10.60 -2.93 17.32
CA GLU A 537 -10.39 -2.99 18.78
C GLU A 537 -9.51 -4.17 19.20
N ALA A 538 -9.52 -5.27 18.43
CA ALA A 538 -8.58 -6.38 18.58
C ALA A 538 -7.31 -6.13 17.76
N GLN A 539 -6.14 -6.54 18.29
CA GLN A 539 -4.92 -6.55 17.49
C GLN A 539 -4.99 -7.72 16.50
N ALA A 540 -4.94 -7.40 15.20
CA ALA A 540 -4.91 -8.40 14.14
C ALA A 540 -3.68 -9.32 14.31
N GLU A 541 -3.92 -10.62 14.33
CA GLU A 541 -2.88 -11.64 14.24
C GLU A 541 -2.53 -11.88 12.77
N VAL A 542 -1.24 -11.84 12.46
CA VAL A 542 -0.75 -12.02 11.09
C VAL A 542 -0.44 -13.48 10.81
N LEU A 543 -1.16 -14.06 9.84
CA LEU A 543 -1.02 -15.45 9.42
C LEU A 543 -0.06 -15.52 8.23
N ARG A 544 1.19 -15.92 8.47
CA ARG A 544 2.26 -15.88 7.46
C ARG A 544 2.34 -17.15 6.61
N PRO A 545 2.91 -17.04 5.39
CA PRO A 545 3.27 -18.21 4.59
C PRO A 545 4.19 -19.15 5.37
N GLU A 546 3.95 -20.46 5.26
CA GLU A 546 4.74 -21.49 5.95
C GLU A 546 6.25 -21.38 5.65
N ALA A 547 6.61 -21.05 4.41
CA ALA A 547 8.00 -20.87 4.00
C ALA A 547 8.72 -19.79 4.82
N TRP A 548 8.06 -18.67 5.11
CA TRP A 548 8.66 -17.61 5.93
C TRP A 548 8.74 -17.97 7.41
N LEU A 549 7.79 -18.76 7.92
CA LEU A 549 7.86 -19.27 9.30
C LEU A 549 9.01 -20.26 9.46
N ARG A 550 9.32 -21.04 8.42
CA ARG A 550 10.43 -22.01 8.40
C ARG A 550 11.79 -21.36 8.16
N ASP A 551 11.88 -20.51 7.13
CA ASP A 551 13.15 -20.02 6.58
C ASP A 551 13.54 -18.63 7.12
N GLY A 552 12.61 -17.94 7.79
CA GLY A 552 12.77 -16.58 8.29
C GLY A 552 12.00 -15.55 7.46
N ILE A 553 11.46 -14.55 8.14
CA ILE A 553 10.66 -13.48 7.52
C ILE A 553 11.62 -12.37 7.04
N PRO A 554 11.63 -11.99 5.75
CA PRO A 554 12.41 -10.86 5.27
C PRO A 554 12.08 -9.57 6.02
N TRP A 555 13.04 -8.65 6.23
CA TRP A 555 12.79 -7.37 6.91
C TRP A 555 13.04 -6.22 5.95
N GLN A 556 12.01 -5.41 5.70
CA GLN A 556 12.05 -4.25 4.80
C GLN A 556 12.66 -4.57 3.43
N SER A 557 12.51 -5.81 2.97
CA SER A 557 13.08 -6.26 1.71
C SER A 557 12.23 -5.79 0.54
N HIS A 558 12.90 -5.42 -0.55
CA HIS A 558 12.27 -5.24 -1.86
C HIS A 558 12.58 -6.42 -2.79
N ASP A 559 13.63 -7.18 -2.51
CA ASP A 559 14.16 -8.19 -3.43
C ASP A 559 13.71 -9.62 -3.09
N ALA A 560 13.39 -9.91 -1.81
CA ALA A 560 12.99 -11.25 -1.42
C ALA A 560 11.68 -11.66 -2.12
N PRO A 561 11.58 -12.86 -2.70
CA PRO A 561 10.39 -13.30 -3.41
C PRO A 561 9.22 -13.50 -2.44
N MET A 562 8.00 -13.21 -2.90
CA MET A 562 6.80 -13.56 -2.14
C MET A 562 6.51 -15.06 -2.28
N PRO A 563 6.33 -15.82 -1.19
CA PRO A 563 5.94 -17.22 -1.28
C PRO A 563 4.59 -17.41 -1.99
N ARG A 564 4.48 -18.51 -2.74
CA ARG A 564 3.27 -18.90 -3.47
C ARG A 564 2.26 -19.69 -2.61
N THR A 565 2.40 -19.65 -1.28
CA THR A 565 1.54 -20.38 -0.34
C THR A 565 0.59 -19.44 0.40
N PRO A 566 -0.52 -19.96 0.97
CA PRO A 566 -1.52 -19.09 1.57
C PRO A 566 -1.04 -18.32 2.81
N TYR A 567 -1.65 -17.16 3.02
CA TYR A 567 -1.41 -16.25 4.15
C TYR A 567 -2.70 -15.51 4.49
N GLY A 568 -2.69 -14.68 5.54
CA GLY A 568 -3.85 -13.89 5.90
C GLY A 568 -3.77 -13.16 7.24
N TYR A 569 -4.93 -12.90 7.81
CA TYR A 569 -5.09 -12.12 9.05
C TYR A 569 -6.23 -12.71 9.89
N ALA A 570 -6.03 -12.80 11.21
CA ALA A 570 -7.02 -13.31 12.15
C ALA A 570 -7.37 -12.25 13.21
N HIS A 571 -8.65 -12.15 13.53
CA HIS A 571 -9.21 -11.27 14.54
C HIS A 571 -9.98 -12.14 15.53
N TRP A 572 -9.52 -12.16 16.78
CA TRP A 572 -10.10 -13.01 17.83
C TRP A 572 -10.87 -12.19 18.86
N SER A 573 -11.88 -12.83 19.42
CA SER A 573 -12.68 -12.36 20.56
C SER A 573 -12.94 -13.52 21.51
N ASP A 574 -13.46 -13.23 22.70
CA ASP A 574 -13.76 -14.26 23.71
C ASP A 574 -14.73 -15.36 23.24
N VAL A 575 -15.51 -15.13 22.18
CA VAL A 575 -16.54 -16.07 21.71
C VAL A 575 -16.29 -16.63 20.31
N GLY A 576 -15.21 -16.22 19.63
CA GLY A 576 -14.94 -16.61 18.25
C GLY A 576 -14.01 -15.63 17.52
N GLY A 577 -14.11 -15.56 16.19
CA GLY A 577 -13.27 -14.65 15.41
C GLY A 577 -13.59 -14.57 13.92
N LEU A 578 -12.87 -13.69 13.24
CA LEU A 578 -12.84 -13.56 11.78
C LEU A 578 -11.44 -13.88 11.27
N VAL A 579 -11.34 -14.74 10.27
CA VAL A 579 -10.05 -15.12 9.66
C VAL A 579 -10.11 -14.91 8.17
N ALA A 580 -9.33 -13.97 7.65
CA ALA A 580 -9.10 -13.80 6.23
C ALA A 580 -7.93 -14.68 5.79
N LEU A 581 -8.10 -15.44 4.71
CA LEU A 581 -7.05 -16.23 4.07
C LEU A 581 -7.03 -15.95 2.58
N ARG A 582 -5.84 -15.93 2.01
CA ARG A 582 -5.60 -15.70 0.59
C ARG A 582 -4.64 -16.76 0.06
N ASN A 583 -5.07 -17.47 -0.98
CA ASN A 583 -4.17 -18.24 -1.83
C ASN A 583 -3.70 -17.31 -2.97
N PRO A 584 -2.42 -16.91 -3.04
CA PRO A 584 -1.94 -16.03 -4.10
C PRO A 584 -1.62 -16.76 -5.41
N TRP A 585 -1.76 -18.09 -5.47
CA TRP A 585 -1.22 -18.92 -6.54
C TRP A 585 -2.29 -19.57 -7.42
N VAL A 586 -1.88 -19.99 -8.63
CA VAL A 586 -2.75 -20.61 -9.65
C VAL A 586 -3.15 -22.05 -9.31
N ALA A 587 -2.47 -22.69 -8.36
CA ALA A 587 -2.80 -24.03 -7.90
C ALA A 587 -3.74 -24.00 -6.69
N PRO A 588 -4.61 -25.00 -6.52
CA PRO A 588 -5.26 -25.29 -5.25
C PRO A 588 -4.24 -25.43 -4.11
N GLU A 589 -4.56 -24.83 -2.96
CA GLU A 589 -3.71 -24.87 -1.78
C GLU A 589 -4.52 -25.25 -0.53
N LEU A 590 -3.79 -25.60 0.53
CA LEU A 590 -4.36 -25.96 1.83
C LEU A 590 -3.70 -25.13 2.92
N TYR A 591 -4.50 -24.47 3.74
CA TYR A 591 -4.01 -23.79 4.95
C TYR A 591 -4.39 -24.58 6.21
N ARG A 592 -3.45 -24.72 7.14
CA ARG A 592 -3.68 -25.35 8.45
C ARG A 592 -3.93 -24.29 9.51
N LEU A 593 -5.20 -24.06 9.84
CA LEU A 593 -5.60 -23.08 10.84
C LEU A 593 -5.67 -23.74 12.22
N VAL A 594 -4.97 -23.17 13.21
CA VAL A 594 -5.04 -23.60 14.61
C VAL A 594 -5.98 -22.64 15.35
N LEU A 595 -7.01 -23.17 16.00
CA LEU A 595 -7.89 -22.33 16.82
C LEU A 595 -7.23 -21.98 18.15
N PRO A 596 -7.28 -20.72 18.63
CA PRO A 596 -6.79 -20.37 19.95
C PRO A 596 -7.45 -21.21 21.04
N LYS A 597 -6.68 -21.57 22.06
CA LYS A 597 -7.13 -22.48 23.15
C LYS A 597 -8.07 -21.81 24.13
N ASP A 598 -8.01 -20.48 24.19
CA ASP A 598 -8.76 -19.59 25.06
C ASP A 598 -10.04 -19.04 24.40
N LEU A 599 -10.37 -19.48 23.18
CA LEU A 599 -11.68 -19.21 22.60
C LEU A 599 -12.79 -19.83 23.45
N VAL A 600 -13.81 -19.04 23.79
CA VAL A 600 -14.97 -19.40 24.60
C VAL A 600 -14.62 -19.59 26.08
N GLN A 601 -15.25 -18.81 26.96
CA GLN A 601 -15.06 -18.92 28.42
C GLN A 601 -15.13 -20.39 28.87
N GLU A 602 -14.19 -20.78 29.74
CA GLU A 602 -14.19 -22.04 30.47
C GLU A 602 -15.59 -22.23 31.09
N ASN A 603 -16.46 -23.03 30.44
CA ASN A 603 -17.73 -23.64 30.92
C ASN A 603 -18.86 -23.76 29.88
N SER A 604 -18.71 -23.34 28.61
CA SER A 604 -19.85 -23.45 27.66
C SER A 604 -20.07 -24.88 27.12
N GLY A 605 -19.01 -25.66 26.89
CA GLY A 605 -19.09 -26.96 26.20
C GLY A 605 -19.64 -26.89 24.76
N ILE A 606 -19.87 -25.69 24.23
CA ILE A 606 -20.40 -25.44 22.89
C ILE A 606 -19.23 -25.48 21.92
N GLY A 607 -19.28 -26.38 20.92
CA GLY A 607 -18.30 -26.40 19.83
C GLY A 607 -18.43 -25.16 18.93
N LEU A 608 -17.51 -24.96 18.01
CA LEU A 608 -17.47 -23.83 17.09
C LEU A 608 -17.84 -24.28 15.67
N ASP A 609 -18.63 -23.48 14.96
CA ASP A 609 -18.84 -23.61 13.52
C ASP A 609 -17.89 -22.66 12.77
N VAL A 610 -17.40 -23.12 11.62
CA VAL A 610 -16.48 -22.37 10.75
C VAL A 610 -17.14 -22.24 9.38
N ILE A 611 -17.51 -21.02 9.03
CA ILE A 611 -18.32 -20.73 7.84
C ILE A 611 -17.69 -19.55 7.10
N SER A 612 -17.57 -19.61 5.77
CA SER A 612 -17.15 -18.44 5.01
C SER A 612 -18.25 -17.38 4.93
N LEU A 613 -17.88 -16.11 5.13
CA LEU A 613 -18.70 -14.93 4.86
C LEU A 613 -18.34 -14.29 3.51
N TYR A 614 -17.23 -14.73 2.92
CA TYR A 614 -16.69 -14.33 1.62
C TYR A 614 -15.86 -15.48 1.03
N PRO A 615 -15.89 -15.76 -0.28
CA PRO A 615 -16.64 -15.04 -1.32
C PRO A 615 -18.14 -15.38 -1.33
N GLU A 616 -18.53 -16.47 -0.65
CA GLU A 616 -19.92 -16.90 -0.45
C GLU A 616 -20.02 -17.82 0.78
N PRO A 617 -21.22 -18.04 1.36
CA PRO A 617 -21.44 -18.98 2.46
C PRO A 617 -21.10 -20.43 2.14
N ARG A 618 -20.16 -21.02 2.88
CA ARG A 618 -19.77 -22.44 2.79
C ARG A 618 -19.44 -22.97 4.18
N LEU A 619 -19.80 -24.21 4.46
CA LEU A 619 -19.43 -24.87 5.71
C LEU A 619 -18.03 -25.50 5.58
N TYR A 620 -17.08 -25.04 6.41
CA TYR A 620 -15.73 -25.61 6.48
C TYR A 620 -15.62 -26.66 7.58
N ALA A 621 -16.18 -26.37 8.75
CA ALA A 621 -16.21 -27.29 9.88
C ALA A 621 -17.39 -26.99 10.81
N SER A 622 -17.86 -28.00 11.54
CA SER A 622 -18.91 -27.84 12.53
C SER A 622 -18.54 -28.47 13.86
N ARG A 623 -18.90 -27.79 14.96
CA ARG A 623 -18.67 -28.21 16.34
C ARG A 623 -17.21 -28.57 16.67
N VAL A 624 -16.24 -27.89 16.04
CA VAL A 624 -14.81 -28.02 16.39
C VAL A 624 -14.51 -27.38 17.75
N LYS A 625 -13.39 -27.72 18.37
CA LYS A 625 -13.03 -27.24 19.72
C LYS A 625 -11.88 -26.22 19.66
N PRO A 626 -11.81 -25.29 20.62
CA PRO A 626 -10.61 -24.49 20.86
C PRO A 626 -9.35 -25.37 20.93
N GLY A 627 -8.27 -24.96 20.26
CA GLY A 627 -7.04 -25.75 20.15
C GLY A 627 -7.00 -26.80 19.03
N ASP A 628 -8.13 -27.09 18.36
CA ASP A 628 -8.14 -27.97 17.19
C ASP A 628 -7.40 -27.32 16.00
N THR A 629 -6.73 -28.15 15.21
CA THR A 629 -6.18 -27.76 13.89
C THR A 629 -7.15 -28.20 12.80
N MET A 630 -7.52 -27.29 11.92
CA MET A 630 -8.38 -27.56 10.77
C MET A 630 -7.67 -27.31 9.45
N GLU A 631 -8.09 -28.06 8.44
CA GLU A 631 -7.65 -27.90 7.06
C GLU A 631 -8.64 -27.00 6.32
N VAL A 632 -8.13 -25.91 5.76
CA VAL A 632 -8.90 -24.93 4.98
C VAL A 632 -8.46 -25.06 3.52
N PRO A 633 -9.19 -25.80 2.67
CA PRO A 633 -8.91 -25.85 1.24
C PRO A 633 -9.24 -24.50 0.60
N LEU A 634 -8.35 -24.04 -0.27
CA LEU A 634 -8.47 -22.79 -1.01
C LEU A 634 -8.33 -23.06 -2.51
N ALA A 635 -9.25 -22.50 -3.30
CA ALA A 635 -9.14 -22.49 -4.75
C ALA A 635 -7.99 -21.55 -5.21
N PRO A 636 -7.55 -21.64 -6.48
CA PRO A 636 -6.55 -20.71 -7.01
C PRO A 636 -6.93 -19.25 -6.83
N TYR A 637 -5.99 -18.38 -6.43
CA TYR A 637 -6.24 -16.94 -6.28
C TYR A 637 -7.38 -16.57 -5.31
N GLU A 638 -7.86 -17.51 -4.48
CA GLU A 638 -9.03 -17.30 -3.65
C GLU A 638 -8.71 -16.47 -2.41
N THR A 639 -9.55 -15.46 -2.15
CA THR A 639 -9.65 -14.80 -0.85
C THR A 639 -10.91 -15.32 -0.16
N VAL A 640 -10.76 -15.77 1.08
CA VAL A 640 -11.84 -16.28 1.94
C VAL A 640 -11.85 -15.50 3.24
N VAL A 641 -13.04 -15.18 3.75
CA VAL A 641 -13.23 -14.68 5.13
C VAL A 641 -14.04 -15.70 5.89
N LEU A 642 -13.46 -16.35 6.88
CA LEU A 642 -14.11 -17.32 7.76
C LEU A 642 -14.64 -16.61 9.01
N SER A 643 -15.87 -16.94 9.40
CA SER A 643 -16.42 -16.66 10.72
C SER A 643 -16.32 -17.92 11.56
N ILE A 644 -15.62 -17.81 12.68
CA ILE A 644 -15.54 -18.81 13.75
C ILE A 644 -16.48 -18.34 14.84
N ARG A 645 -17.51 -19.13 15.15
CA ARG A 645 -18.56 -18.72 16.08
C ARG A 645 -19.12 -19.92 16.86
N PRO A 646 -19.79 -19.70 18.01
CA PRO A 646 -20.44 -20.79 18.73
C PRO A 646 -21.41 -21.54 17.83
N ALA A 647 -21.32 -22.87 17.85
CA ALA A 647 -22.11 -23.72 16.98
C ALA A 647 -23.60 -23.53 17.25
N ALA A 648 -24.35 -23.35 16.18
CA ALA A 648 -25.80 -23.20 16.19
C ALA A 648 -26.42 -24.17 15.18
N ASP A 649 -27.75 -24.24 15.10
CA ASP A 649 -28.40 -24.93 14.00
C ASP A 649 -28.14 -24.13 12.71
N THR A 650 -27.05 -24.49 12.04
CA THR A 650 -26.63 -23.86 10.78
C THR A 650 -27.44 -24.49 9.65
N PRO A 651 -28.32 -23.73 8.98
CA PRO A 651 -29.25 -24.29 8.00
C PRO A 651 -28.49 -24.79 6.76
N GLY A 652 -28.49 -26.11 6.53
CA GLY A 652 -28.24 -26.78 5.23
C GLY A 652 -27.08 -26.29 4.37
N LEU A 653 -26.07 -25.61 4.92
CA LEU A 653 -25.00 -25.02 4.13
C LEU A 653 -24.17 -26.12 3.48
N PRO A 654 -23.98 -26.08 2.15
CA PRO A 654 -23.12 -27.02 1.45
C PRO A 654 -21.68 -26.96 1.97
N GLY A 655 -21.03 -28.12 1.99
CA GLY A 655 -19.64 -28.25 2.42
C GLY A 655 -18.69 -27.58 1.43
N VAL A 656 -17.55 -27.09 1.90
CA VAL A 656 -16.53 -26.46 1.04
C VAL A 656 -16.11 -27.36 -0.13
N GLY A 657 -16.01 -28.68 0.09
CA GLY A 657 -15.63 -29.67 -0.93
C GLY A 657 -16.64 -29.85 -2.07
N GLU A 658 -17.83 -29.25 -1.97
CA GLU A 658 -18.78 -29.16 -3.09
C GLU A 658 -18.45 -28.00 -4.05
N TYR A 659 -17.70 -26.99 -3.59
CA TYR A 659 -17.41 -25.78 -4.37
C TYR A 659 -16.03 -25.81 -5.02
N VAL A 660 -15.01 -26.14 -4.23
CA VAL A 660 -13.61 -25.93 -4.61
C VAL A 660 -12.88 -27.23 -4.89
N ASN A 661 -11.89 -27.15 -5.77
CA ASN A 661 -10.89 -28.19 -6.05
C ASN A 661 -11.50 -29.51 -6.57
N ASN A 662 -12.62 -29.41 -7.29
CA ASN A 662 -13.36 -30.56 -7.81
C ASN A 662 -14.00 -30.33 -9.20
N ARG A 663 -13.57 -29.29 -9.93
CA ARG A 663 -14.16 -28.85 -11.21
C ARG A 663 -13.32 -29.17 -12.43
N LEU A 664 -12.07 -29.56 -12.26
CA LEU A 664 -11.16 -29.87 -13.35
C LEU A 664 -10.64 -31.30 -13.25
N VAL A 665 -10.63 -32.00 -14.38
CA VAL A 665 -9.93 -33.27 -14.52
C VAL A 665 -9.04 -33.22 -15.76
N VAL A 666 -7.75 -33.48 -15.58
CA VAL A 666 -6.80 -33.70 -16.67
C VAL A 666 -6.75 -35.21 -16.94
N GLU A 667 -7.41 -35.65 -18.01
CA GLU A 667 -7.54 -37.07 -18.35
C GLU A 667 -6.26 -37.62 -18.98
N SER A 668 -5.60 -36.81 -19.80
CA SER A 668 -4.30 -37.10 -20.37
C SER A 668 -3.59 -35.80 -20.73
N CYS A 669 -2.27 -35.76 -20.60
CA CYS A 669 -1.44 -34.66 -21.06
C CYS A 669 -0.10 -35.23 -21.54
N VAL A 670 0.28 -34.91 -22.78
CA VAL A 670 1.60 -35.19 -23.34
C VAL A 670 2.25 -33.86 -23.66
N CYS A 671 3.42 -33.61 -23.11
CA CYS A 671 4.16 -32.37 -23.29
C CYS A 671 5.53 -32.68 -23.89
N HIS A 672 5.96 -31.86 -24.85
CA HIS A 672 7.30 -31.84 -25.41
C HIS A 672 7.87 -30.44 -25.25
N ALA A 673 9.08 -30.34 -24.70
CA ALA A 673 9.80 -29.08 -24.53
C ALA A 673 11.12 -29.14 -25.32
N ALA A 674 11.39 -28.10 -26.10
CA ALA A 674 12.61 -27.97 -26.88
C ALA A 674 13.24 -26.59 -26.71
N ARG A 675 14.57 -26.55 -26.63
CA ARG A 675 15.37 -25.37 -26.90
C ARG A 675 15.80 -25.42 -28.36
N VAL A 676 15.29 -24.46 -29.13
CA VAL A 676 15.47 -24.39 -30.58
C VAL A 676 16.52 -23.34 -30.91
N HIS A 677 17.57 -23.77 -31.60
CA HIS A 677 18.60 -22.94 -32.22
C HIS A 677 18.31 -22.81 -33.72
N PHE A 678 18.46 -21.61 -34.26
CA PHE A 678 18.26 -21.38 -35.70
C PHE A 678 19.59 -21.45 -36.45
N GLU A 679 19.58 -22.10 -37.61
CA GLU A 679 20.78 -22.26 -38.46
C GLU A 679 21.33 -20.93 -39.02
N GLU A 680 20.45 -19.93 -39.16
CA GLU A 680 20.72 -18.69 -39.87
C GLU A 680 20.36 -17.48 -39.00
N GLU A 681 21.21 -16.44 -39.02
CA GLU A 681 20.86 -15.11 -38.51
C GLU A 681 19.95 -14.42 -39.54
N THR A 682 18.64 -14.60 -39.38
CA THR A 682 17.62 -13.86 -40.13
C THR A 682 17.05 -12.77 -39.25
N ALA A 683 17.02 -11.52 -39.75
CA ALA A 683 16.33 -10.44 -39.05
C ALA A 683 14.86 -10.83 -38.78
N SER A 684 14.38 -10.54 -37.55
CA SER A 684 13.00 -10.83 -37.14
C SER A 684 11.97 -10.25 -38.15
N LEU A 685 12.23 -9.07 -38.71
CA LEU A 685 11.34 -8.42 -39.69
C LEU A 685 12.11 -8.05 -40.97
N GLY A 686 11.61 -8.44 -42.14
CA GLY A 686 12.08 -7.93 -43.44
C GLY A 686 10.99 -7.34 -44.32
N PRO A 687 11.31 -6.79 -45.50
CA PRO A 687 10.36 -5.99 -46.29
C PRO A 687 9.09 -6.75 -46.69
N ASP A 688 9.18 -8.05 -46.98
CA ASP A 688 8.12 -8.87 -47.56
C ASP A 688 7.86 -10.18 -46.80
N TRP A 689 8.36 -10.34 -45.58
CA TRP A 689 7.98 -11.45 -44.68
C TRP A 689 7.45 -10.93 -43.35
N THR A 690 6.58 -11.70 -42.69
CA THR A 690 6.13 -11.43 -41.31
C THR A 690 7.27 -11.67 -40.32
N ASP A 691 6.99 -11.74 -39.03
CA ASP A 691 8.01 -12.13 -38.07
C ASP A 691 8.59 -13.52 -38.40
N ALA A 692 9.91 -13.60 -38.40
CA ALA A 692 10.62 -14.85 -38.53
C ALA A 692 10.40 -15.68 -37.26
N GLU A 693 10.21 -16.98 -37.41
CA GLU A 693 9.89 -17.86 -36.28
C GLU A 693 10.87 -17.71 -35.11
N GLY A 694 10.34 -17.61 -33.89
CA GLY A 694 11.11 -17.58 -32.65
C GLY A 694 11.65 -16.20 -32.29
N PHE A 695 12.87 -16.18 -31.74
CA PHE A 695 13.56 -14.98 -31.26
C PHE A 695 15.03 -15.00 -31.71
N ASP A 696 15.68 -13.84 -31.70
CA ASP A 696 17.02 -13.67 -32.26
C ASP A 696 18.04 -14.67 -31.66
N ALA A 697 18.00 -14.89 -30.33
CA ALA A 697 18.89 -15.80 -29.62
C ALA A 697 18.41 -17.28 -29.56
N GLY A 698 17.44 -17.66 -30.41
CA GLY A 698 16.74 -18.94 -30.32
C GLY A 698 15.49 -18.85 -29.43
N MET A 699 14.81 -19.98 -29.23
CA MET A 699 13.57 -20.01 -28.43
C MET A 699 13.45 -21.26 -27.56
N LEU A 700 12.72 -21.14 -26.46
CA LEU A 700 12.13 -22.30 -25.80
C LEU A 700 10.73 -22.50 -26.39
N GLU A 701 10.44 -23.72 -26.81
CA GLU A 701 9.16 -24.13 -27.37
C GLU A 701 8.57 -25.26 -26.52
N VAL A 702 7.31 -25.13 -26.15
CA VAL A 702 6.50 -26.16 -25.50
C VAL A 702 5.36 -26.51 -26.43
N SER A 703 5.24 -27.78 -26.77
CA SER A 703 4.08 -28.34 -27.46
C SER A 703 3.35 -29.31 -26.55
N LEU A 704 2.03 -29.25 -26.53
CA LEU A 704 1.21 -30.00 -25.59
C LEU A 704 -0.07 -30.50 -26.23
N ASP A 705 -0.33 -31.80 -26.10
CA ASP A 705 -1.58 -32.46 -26.44
C ASP A 705 -2.25 -32.95 -25.16
N ALA A 706 -3.41 -32.40 -24.81
CA ALA A 706 -4.12 -32.75 -23.59
C ALA A 706 -5.61 -32.99 -23.81
N ARG A 707 -6.19 -33.80 -22.93
CA ARG A 707 -7.63 -33.98 -22.78
C ARG A 707 -8.02 -33.55 -21.39
N VAL A 708 -8.91 -32.56 -21.32
CA VAL A 708 -9.36 -31.96 -20.07
C VAL A 708 -10.89 -31.99 -20.00
N ARG A 709 -11.42 -32.14 -18.80
CA ARG A 709 -12.85 -32.01 -18.50
C ARG A 709 -13.08 -30.87 -17.52
N VAL A 710 -13.91 -29.93 -17.92
CA VAL A 710 -14.25 -28.71 -17.16
C VAL A 710 -15.71 -28.78 -16.71
N ASP A 711 -15.94 -28.89 -15.40
CA ASP A 711 -17.27 -28.80 -14.78
C ASP A 711 -17.47 -27.43 -14.11
N ALA A 712 -17.29 -26.36 -14.88
CA ALA A 712 -17.43 -24.99 -14.38
C ALA A 712 -18.05 -24.07 -15.44
N PRO A 713 -18.75 -22.99 -15.04
CA PRO A 713 -19.32 -22.03 -15.98
C PRO A 713 -18.28 -21.33 -16.87
N ARG A 714 -17.06 -21.14 -16.37
CA ARG A 714 -15.95 -20.49 -17.09
C ARG A 714 -14.64 -21.21 -16.78
N ALA A 715 -13.80 -21.35 -17.80
CA ALA A 715 -12.41 -21.76 -17.63
C ALA A 715 -11.50 -21.08 -18.65
N ARG A 716 -10.20 -21.05 -18.33
CA ARG A 716 -9.12 -20.57 -19.20
C ARG A 716 -7.94 -21.53 -19.16
N LEU A 717 -7.29 -21.68 -20.29
CA LEU A 717 -5.90 -22.13 -20.36
C LEU A 717 -4.99 -20.92 -20.11
N LEU A 718 -3.98 -21.08 -19.28
CA LEU A 718 -2.98 -20.08 -18.93
C LEU A 718 -1.58 -20.65 -19.20
N VAL A 719 -0.83 -20.04 -20.11
CA VAL A 719 0.61 -20.31 -20.30
C VAL A 719 1.37 -19.19 -19.59
N LEU A 720 2.19 -19.52 -18.61
CA LEU A 720 2.96 -18.56 -17.81
C LEU A 720 4.44 -18.69 -18.14
N ALA A 721 5.05 -17.60 -18.62
CA ALA A 721 6.49 -17.45 -18.70
C ALA A 721 6.98 -16.44 -17.67
N GLU A 722 8.04 -16.79 -16.95
CA GLU A 722 8.63 -15.95 -15.89
C GLU A 722 10.04 -15.50 -16.30
N GLY A 723 10.36 -14.23 -16.06
CA GLY A 723 11.62 -13.60 -16.42
C GLY A 723 12.39 -13.13 -15.19
N LYS A 724 13.68 -12.85 -15.37
CA LYS A 724 14.54 -12.28 -14.31
C LYS A 724 14.61 -10.76 -14.38
N GLU A 725 14.91 -10.23 -15.56
CA GLU A 725 15.21 -8.79 -15.74
C GLU A 725 14.06 -8.03 -16.42
N ALA A 726 13.33 -8.70 -17.31
CA ALA A 726 12.20 -8.15 -18.04
C ALA A 726 11.10 -9.19 -18.22
N ALA A 727 9.86 -8.74 -18.44
CA ALA A 727 8.74 -9.61 -18.74
C ALA A 727 9.02 -10.39 -20.04
N PRO A 728 9.00 -11.74 -20.02
CA PRO A 728 9.29 -12.54 -21.21
C PRO A 728 8.28 -12.29 -22.33
N ARG A 729 8.73 -12.33 -23.58
CA ARG A 729 7.82 -12.35 -24.72
C ARG A 729 7.32 -13.77 -24.93
N LEU A 730 6.01 -13.95 -24.92
CA LEU A 730 5.36 -15.24 -25.09
C LEU A 730 4.53 -15.26 -26.37
N LEU A 731 4.73 -16.28 -27.19
CA LEU A 731 3.96 -16.60 -28.39
C LEU A 731 3.20 -17.89 -28.17
N GLY A 732 2.02 -18.02 -28.78
CA GLY A 732 1.21 -19.21 -28.62
C GLY A 732 0.18 -19.39 -29.72
N LYS A 733 -0.05 -20.65 -30.09
CA LYS A 733 -1.17 -21.11 -30.89
C LYS A 733 -1.88 -22.21 -30.12
N LEU A 734 -3.18 -22.09 -29.96
CA LEU A 734 -4.01 -23.10 -29.31
C LEU A 734 -5.10 -23.56 -30.28
N GLN A 735 -5.32 -24.87 -30.34
CA GLN A 735 -6.54 -25.46 -30.88
C GLN A 735 -7.31 -26.14 -29.77
N VAL A 736 -8.62 -25.90 -29.74
CA VAL A 736 -9.58 -26.58 -28.85
C VAL A 736 -10.54 -27.35 -29.72
N ASN A 737 -10.59 -28.68 -29.56
CA ASN A 737 -11.39 -29.57 -30.40
C ASN A 737 -11.12 -29.32 -31.91
N GLU A 738 -9.83 -29.31 -32.28
CA GLU A 738 -9.34 -29.05 -33.66
C GLU A 738 -9.66 -27.66 -34.22
N THR A 739 -10.24 -26.76 -33.41
CA THR A 739 -10.58 -25.40 -33.82
C THR A 739 -9.58 -24.40 -33.22
N PRO A 740 -8.91 -23.56 -34.01
CA PRO A 740 -8.03 -22.52 -33.49
C PRO A 740 -8.77 -21.55 -32.56
N VAL A 741 -8.15 -21.23 -31.43
CA VAL A 741 -8.66 -20.27 -30.44
C VAL A 741 -7.65 -19.14 -30.28
N GLU A 742 -8.16 -17.91 -30.27
CA GLU A 742 -7.35 -16.72 -30.04
C GLU A 742 -6.81 -16.69 -28.60
N MET A 743 -5.55 -16.27 -28.45
CA MET A 743 -4.88 -16.12 -27.16
C MET A 743 -4.60 -14.65 -26.90
N ARG A 744 -4.82 -14.19 -25.66
CA ARG A 744 -4.52 -12.83 -25.21
C ARG A 744 -3.33 -12.85 -24.27
N ALA A 745 -2.47 -11.82 -24.33
CA ALA A 745 -1.36 -11.66 -23.41
C ALA A 745 -1.67 -10.69 -22.26
N THR A 746 -1.24 -11.02 -21.05
CA THR A 746 -1.23 -10.13 -19.87
C THR A 746 0.09 -10.27 -19.13
N GLY A 747 0.64 -9.20 -18.57
CA GLY A 747 1.97 -9.26 -17.96
C GLY A 747 2.17 -8.31 -16.77
N SER A 748 3.30 -8.47 -16.08
CA SER A 748 3.71 -7.66 -14.92
C SER A 748 3.77 -6.15 -15.20
N GLY A 749 3.94 -5.75 -16.47
CA GLY A 749 4.02 -4.35 -16.89
C GLY A 749 2.69 -3.67 -17.28
N GLN A 750 1.56 -4.38 -17.24
CA GLN A 750 0.27 -3.81 -17.70
C GLN A 750 -0.61 -3.24 -16.58
N GLY A 751 -0.27 -3.52 -15.31
CA GLY A 751 -1.07 -3.09 -14.18
C GLY A 751 -0.77 -1.68 -13.68
N PHE A 752 -1.72 -1.08 -12.97
CA PHE A 752 -1.50 0.18 -12.28
C PHE A 752 -0.54 -0.02 -11.09
N ALA A 753 0.57 0.70 -11.11
CA ALA A 753 1.49 0.86 -10.00
C ALA A 753 1.94 2.32 -9.92
N ALA A 754 2.15 2.81 -8.71
CA ALA A 754 2.71 4.12 -8.40
C ALA A 754 3.86 3.83 -7.44
N SER A 755 4.99 3.43 -8.02
CA SER A 755 6.17 2.98 -7.29
C SER A 755 7.42 3.48 -7.99
N THR A 756 8.37 3.97 -7.20
CA THR A 756 9.69 4.39 -7.72
C THR A 756 10.68 3.23 -7.80
N ALA A 757 10.43 2.14 -7.06
CA ALA A 757 11.19 0.91 -7.16
C ALA A 757 10.87 0.16 -8.47
N PRO A 758 11.86 -0.51 -9.11
CA PRO A 758 11.60 -1.34 -10.28
C PRO A 758 10.69 -2.55 -9.95
N PRO A 759 9.97 -3.12 -10.93
CA PRO A 759 9.12 -4.29 -10.67
C PRO A 759 9.99 -5.50 -10.24
N PRO A 760 9.70 -6.12 -9.08
CA PRO A 760 10.57 -7.15 -8.49
C PRO A 760 10.46 -8.51 -9.20
N GLU A 761 9.31 -8.77 -9.82
CA GLU A 761 9.00 -10.04 -10.46
C GLU A 761 8.45 -9.76 -11.87
N GLN A 762 8.94 -10.53 -12.85
CA GLN A 762 8.65 -10.31 -14.27
C GLN A 762 7.94 -11.52 -14.85
N TRP A 763 6.78 -11.33 -15.47
CA TRP A 763 5.99 -12.44 -15.99
C TRP A 763 5.07 -12.02 -17.13
N THR A 764 4.75 -13.00 -17.97
CA THR A 764 3.76 -12.89 -19.05
C THR A 764 2.90 -14.14 -19.07
N PHE A 765 1.58 -13.94 -19.09
CA PHE A 765 0.61 -14.97 -19.41
C PHE A 765 0.18 -14.87 -20.87
N LEU A 766 -0.03 -16.02 -21.51
CA LEU A 766 -0.99 -16.15 -22.61
C LEU A 766 -2.22 -16.89 -22.10
N GLU A 767 -3.39 -16.31 -22.33
CA GLU A 767 -4.67 -16.86 -21.88
C GLU A 767 -5.63 -17.12 -23.04
N ALA A 768 -6.37 -18.23 -22.95
CA ALA A 768 -7.41 -18.60 -23.91
C ALA A 768 -8.63 -19.19 -23.18
N VAL A 769 -9.84 -18.85 -23.65
CA VAL A 769 -11.08 -19.36 -23.06
C VAL A 769 -11.26 -20.84 -23.41
N LEU A 770 -11.65 -21.65 -22.43
CA LEU A 770 -12.01 -23.05 -22.63
C LEU A 770 -13.53 -23.25 -22.44
N PRO A 771 -14.17 -24.11 -23.25
CA PRO A 771 -15.57 -24.47 -23.05
C PRO A 771 -15.75 -25.41 -21.85
N ALA A 772 -16.97 -25.45 -21.32
CA ALA A 772 -17.36 -26.48 -20.34
C ALA A 772 -17.49 -27.85 -21.01
N GLY A 773 -17.33 -28.92 -20.24
CA GLY A 773 -17.34 -30.30 -20.71
C GLY A 773 -15.93 -30.80 -21.07
N GLU A 774 -15.88 -31.86 -21.89
CA GLU A 774 -14.62 -32.44 -22.36
C GLU A 774 -14.05 -31.62 -23.53
N SER A 775 -12.73 -31.46 -23.56
CA SER A 775 -12.02 -30.78 -24.64
C SER A 775 -10.67 -31.43 -24.91
N THR A 776 -10.31 -31.54 -26.19
CA THR A 776 -8.93 -31.79 -26.62
C THR A 776 -8.23 -30.46 -26.87
N LEU A 777 -6.99 -30.36 -26.39
CA LEU A 777 -6.15 -29.18 -26.47
C LEU A 777 -4.89 -29.54 -27.24
N ALA A 778 -4.57 -28.79 -28.29
CA ALA A 778 -3.28 -28.83 -28.97
C ALA A 778 -2.65 -27.43 -28.90
N LEU A 779 -1.63 -27.28 -28.06
CA LEU A 779 -0.94 -26.02 -27.79
C LEU A 779 0.48 -26.09 -28.34
N THR A 780 0.92 -25.00 -28.96
CA THR A 780 2.34 -24.69 -29.15
C THR A 780 2.58 -23.29 -28.59
N ALA A 781 3.48 -23.17 -27.62
CA ALA A 781 3.88 -21.90 -27.04
C ALA A 781 5.40 -21.74 -27.10
N SER A 782 5.89 -20.53 -27.34
CA SER A 782 7.32 -20.25 -27.37
C SER A 782 7.69 -18.92 -26.73
N THR A 783 8.87 -18.87 -26.12
CA THR A 783 9.42 -17.73 -25.39
C THR A 783 10.93 -17.63 -25.60
N GLU A 784 11.56 -16.51 -25.22
CA GLU A 784 13.02 -16.40 -25.26
C GLU A 784 13.70 -17.48 -24.39
N THR A 785 14.98 -17.73 -24.65
CA THR A 785 15.75 -18.78 -23.95
C THR A 785 16.16 -18.43 -22.52
N ASN A 786 16.04 -17.16 -22.12
CA ASN A 786 16.49 -16.62 -20.84
C ASN A 786 15.38 -16.45 -19.78
N VAL A 787 14.30 -17.23 -19.88
CA VAL A 787 13.25 -17.31 -18.85
C VAL A 787 13.70 -18.10 -17.62
N SER A 788 13.15 -17.78 -16.45
CA SER A 788 13.34 -18.54 -15.22
C SER A 788 12.43 -19.77 -15.17
N ASP A 789 11.20 -19.67 -15.69
CA ASP A 789 10.27 -20.79 -15.74
C ASP A 789 9.25 -20.66 -16.88
N LEU A 790 8.66 -21.80 -17.27
CA LEU A 790 7.54 -21.91 -18.21
C LEU A 790 6.57 -22.99 -17.74
N SER A 791 5.32 -22.61 -17.47
CA SER A 791 4.28 -23.52 -16.99
C SER A 791 2.95 -23.33 -17.71
N VAL A 792 2.09 -24.35 -17.68
CA VAL A 792 0.78 -24.35 -18.35
C VAL A 792 -0.28 -24.85 -17.39
N TRP A 793 -1.38 -24.11 -17.28
CA TRP A 793 -2.45 -24.34 -16.31
C TRP A 793 -3.82 -24.24 -16.95
N VAL A 794 -4.79 -24.91 -16.33
CA VAL A 794 -6.22 -24.64 -16.52
C VAL A 794 -6.75 -24.04 -15.24
N TRP A 795 -7.47 -22.93 -15.33
CA TRP A 795 -8.12 -22.26 -14.21
C TRP A 795 -9.62 -22.17 -14.46
N ALA A 796 -10.43 -22.58 -13.47
CA ALA A 796 -11.89 -22.58 -13.52
C ALA A 796 -12.49 -21.64 -12.48
N TRP A 797 -13.53 -20.90 -12.88
CA TRP A 797 -14.25 -19.96 -12.00
C TRP A 797 -15.72 -19.79 -12.41
N LYS A 798 -16.48 -19.09 -11.56
CA LYS A 798 -17.83 -18.61 -11.87
C LYS A 798 -17.96 -17.10 -11.62
N PRO A 799 -18.90 -16.40 -12.26
CA PRO A 799 -19.25 -15.04 -11.87
C PRO A 799 -19.84 -14.99 -10.46
N GLY A 800 -19.54 -13.94 -9.70
CA GLY A 800 -20.24 -13.66 -8.44
C GLY A 800 -21.62 -13.02 -8.66
N VAL A 801 -22.54 -13.22 -7.70
CA VAL A 801 -23.95 -12.79 -7.82
C VAL A 801 -24.29 -11.83 -6.68
N GLY A 802 -23.64 -10.66 -6.65
CA GLY A 802 -23.90 -9.62 -5.66
C GLY A 802 -23.73 -10.09 -4.22
N LYS A 803 -24.54 -9.58 -3.29
CA LYS A 803 -24.52 -9.97 -1.88
C LYS A 803 -25.45 -11.17 -1.62
N PRO A 804 -24.94 -12.30 -1.10
CA PRO A 804 -25.79 -13.43 -0.74
C PRO A 804 -26.80 -13.09 0.37
N ASP A 805 -27.94 -13.77 0.39
CA ASP A 805 -28.91 -13.68 1.49
C ASP A 805 -28.48 -14.57 2.67
N TYR A 806 -27.47 -14.12 3.39
CA TYR A 806 -26.98 -14.77 4.61
C TYR A 806 -26.47 -13.74 5.62
N PRO A 807 -26.71 -13.90 6.93
CA PRO A 807 -26.30 -12.92 7.93
C PRO A 807 -24.79 -12.68 7.95
N GLY A 808 -24.39 -11.41 7.92
CA GLY A 808 -23.00 -11.01 8.07
C GLY A 808 -22.11 -11.26 6.84
N VAL A 809 -22.65 -11.62 5.68
CA VAL A 809 -21.83 -11.80 4.47
C VAL A 809 -21.38 -10.49 3.84
N LEU A 810 -20.23 -10.56 3.20
CA LEU A 810 -19.72 -9.55 2.29
C LEU A 810 -20.29 -9.76 0.88
N PRO A 811 -20.32 -8.71 0.03
CA PRO A 811 -20.65 -8.87 -1.39
C PRO A 811 -19.65 -9.80 -2.08
N ALA A 812 -20.13 -10.68 -2.96
CA ALA A 812 -19.26 -11.55 -3.74
C ALA A 812 -18.33 -10.75 -4.67
N PRO A 813 -17.10 -11.22 -4.93
CA PRO A 813 -16.26 -10.68 -5.99
C PRO A 813 -16.88 -10.93 -7.36
N GLU A 814 -16.47 -10.17 -8.38
CA GLU A 814 -16.92 -10.41 -9.76
C GLU A 814 -16.57 -11.82 -10.28
N ARG A 815 -15.51 -12.42 -9.74
CA ARG A 815 -15.04 -13.77 -10.07
C ARG A 815 -14.83 -14.56 -8.79
N ILE A 816 -15.48 -15.72 -8.71
CA ILE A 816 -15.29 -16.70 -7.63
C ILE A 816 -14.51 -17.87 -8.22
N SER A 817 -13.27 -18.03 -7.78
CA SER A 817 -12.41 -19.14 -8.19
C SER A 817 -12.97 -20.48 -7.69
N LEU A 818 -12.77 -21.55 -8.48
CA LEU A 818 -13.30 -22.87 -8.16
C LEU A 818 -12.22 -23.94 -8.17
N ASP A 819 -11.33 -23.96 -9.17
CA ASP A 819 -10.34 -25.04 -9.29
C ASP A 819 -9.19 -24.65 -10.22
N GLY A 820 -8.05 -25.33 -10.10
CA GLY A 820 -6.88 -25.16 -10.94
C GLY A 820 -6.10 -26.47 -11.13
N ALA A 821 -5.59 -26.69 -12.34
CA ALA A 821 -4.81 -27.89 -12.64
C ALA A 821 -3.62 -27.55 -13.55
N ALA A 822 -2.44 -28.10 -13.23
CA ALA A 822 -1.28 -28.00 -14.10
C ALA A 822 -1.40 -28.98 -15.27
N LEU A 823 -1.17 -28.50 -16.49
CA LEU A 823 -0.84 -29.33 -17.65
C LEU A 823 0.67 -29.46 -17.81
N LEU A 824 1.41 -28.41 -17.42
CA LEU A 824 2.86 -28.40 -17.26
C LEU A 824 3.17 -27.64 -15.96
N ALA A 825 3.66 -28.36 -14.95
CA ALA A 825 3.95 -27.78 -13.64
C ALA A 825 5.21 -26.89 -13.65
N PRO A 826 5.36 -25.98 -12.68
CA PRO A 826 6.56 -25.14 -12.54
C PRO A 826 7.83 -25.99 -12.50
N GLY A 827 8.85 -25.58 -13.25
CA GLY A 827 10.13 -26.30 -13.40
C GLY A 827 10.08 -27.58 -14.23
N ALA A 828 8.91 -28.14 -14.54
CA ALA A 828 8.80 -29.43 -15.23
C ALA A 828 9.32 -29.39 -16.68
N PHE A 829 9.30 -28.23 -17.33
CA PHE A 829 9.81 -28.08 -18.69
C PHE A 829 11.31 -28.40 -18.82
N THR A 830 12.06 -28.29 -17.72
CA THR A 830 13.51 -28.56 -17.71
C THR A 830 13.87 -30.04 -17.67
N ALA A 831 12.95 -30.91 -17.24
CA ALA A 831 13.24 -32.33 -17.02
C ALA A 831 13.55 -33.09 -18.33
N ASP A 832 12.82 -32.76 -19.40
CA ASP A 832 12.91 -33.41 -20.71
C ASP A 832 13.21 -32.41 -21.85
N LEU A 833 13.88 -31.30 -21.53
CA LEU A 833 14.22 -30.25 -22.51
C LEU A 833 15.18 -30.79 -23.57
N LYS A 834 14.72 -30.88 -24.82
CA LYS A 834 15.56 -31.32 -25.95
C LYS A 834 16.23 -30.13 -26.63
N GLU A 835 17.48 -30.31 -27.06
CA GLU A 835 18.15 -29.33 -27.92
C GLU A 835 17.84 -29.66 -29.39
N GLU A 836 17.35 -28.68 -30.14
CA GLU A 836 17.00 -28.82 -31.56
C GLU A 836 17.67 -27.71 -32.38
N THR A 837 18.10 -28.04 -33.59
CA THR A 837 18.55 -27.07 -34.59
C THR A 837 17.63 -27.16 -35.79
N ARG A 838 17.04 -26.03 -36.22
CA ARG A 838 16.17 -25.98 -37.41
C ARG A 838 16.35 -24.68 -38.18
N ARG A 839 16.02 -24.71 -39.47
CA ARG A 839 15.89 -23.48 -40.27
C ARG A 839 14.72 -22.65 -39.78
N ARG A 840 14.93 -21.34 -39.70
CA ARG A 840 13.90 -20.40 -39.27
C ARG A 840 12.78 -20.35 -40.31
N ARG A 841 11.53 -20.58 -39.88
CA ARG A 841 10.37 -20.43 -40.78
C ARG A 841 10.05 -18.95 -40.95
N ILE A 842 9.85 -18.51 -42.19
CA ILE A 842 9.39 -17.17 -42.54
C ILE A 842 8.11 -17.29 -43.38
N GLU A 843 7.08 -16.52 -43.06
CA GLU A 843 5.90 -16.38 -43.92
C GLU A 843 6.10 -15.15 -44.80
N GLN A 844 6.20 -15.35 -46.11
CA GLN A 844 6.35 -14.27 -47.09
C GLN A 844 4.99 -13.82 -47.62
N ILE A 845 4.82 -12.51 -47.79
CA ILE A 845 3.73 -11.90 -48.52
C ILE A 845 4.17 -11.58 -49.95
N ASN A 846 3.24 -11.63 -50.90
CA ASN A 846 3.49 -11.07 -52.23
C ASN A 846 3.31 -9.55 -52.18
N GLY A 847 4.24 -8.82 -51.56
CA GLY A 847 4.02 -7.42 -51.23
C GLY A 847 5.19 -6.77 -50.49
N VAL A 848 4.89 -5.69 -49.78
CA VAL A 848 5.82 -5.01 -48.86
C VAL A 848 5.04 -4.42 -47.68
N TYR A 849 5.60 -4.45 -46.48
CA TYR A 849 5.03 -3.75 -45.33
C TYR A 849 5.46 -2.28 -45.30
N LEU A 850 4.58 -1.41 -44.78
CA LEU A 850 4.83 0.03 -44.75
C LEU A 850 5.95 0.43 -43.77
N ASP A 851 6.24 -0.39 -42.75
CA ASP A 851 7.36 -0.15 -41.82
C ASP A 851 8.74 -0.27 -42.51
N ALA A 852 8.80 -1.01 -43.63
CA ALA A 852 10.01 -1.18 -44.43
C ALA A 852 10.16 -0.12 -45.54
N LEU A 853 9.15 0.75 -45.72
CA LEU A 853 9.16 1.82 -46.71
C LEU A 853 9.42 3.17 -46.04
N GLU A 854 10.08 4.05 -46.78
CA GLU A 854 10.21 5.45 -46.38
C GLU A 854 8.96 6.23 -46.84
N PRO A 855 8.24 6.91 -45.95
CA PRO A 855 7.12 7.76 -46.36
C PRO A 855 7.62 8.94 -47.19
N LEU A 856 6.80 9.38 -48.16
CA LEU A 856 7.03 10.64 -48.89
C LEU A 856 6.93 11.85 -47.95
N SER A 857 6.01 11.78 -46.97
CA SER A 857 5.84 12.79 -45.93
C SER A 857 5.10 12.22 -44.72
N GLU A 858 5.40 12.77 -43.55
CA GLU A 858 4.74 12.45 -42.28
C GLU A 858 4.48 13.74 -41.49
N GLN A 859 3.28 13.86 -40.92
CA GLN A 859 2.89 14.97 -40.03
C GLN A 859 2.03 14.42 -38.90
N GLN A 860 2.24 14.91 -37.68
CA GLN A 860 1.37 14.56 -36.55
C GLN A 860 1.39 15.59 -35.43
N GLY A 861 0.34 15.60 -34.61
CA GLY A 861 0.14 16.57 -33.53
C GLY A 861 1.18 16.49 -32.40
N TRP A 862 1.74 15.31 -32.15
CA TRP A 862 2.75 15.09 -31.11
C TRP A 862 3.65 13.88 -31.43
N GLY A 863 4.90 13.90 -30.95
CA GLY A 863 5.86 12.80 -31.14
C GLY A 863 6.41 12.67 -32.57
N ARG A 864 6.98 11.51 -32.92
CA ARG A 864 7.41 11.16 -34.29
C ARG A 864 6.76 9.84 -34.75
N LEU A 865 6.68 9.60 -36.07
CA LEU A 865 6.22 8.32 -36.60
C LEU A 865 7.12 7.21 -36.06
N GLN A 866 6.52 6.18 -35.48
CA GLN A 866 7.25 5.01 -34.97
C GLN A 866 6.98 3.80 -35.86
N ARG A 867 8.03 3.03 -36.15
CA ARG A 867 7.95 1.76 -36.89
C ARG A 867 7.99 0.62 -35.88
N ASN A 868 7.04 -0.29 -35.98
CA ASN A 868 6.95 -1.51 -35.16
C ASN A 868 6.88 -1.24 -33.65
N LYS A 869 6.49 -0.02 -33.27
CA LYS A 869 6.32 0.47 -31.90
C LYS A 869 5.19 1.50 -31.89
N SER A 870 4.54 1.68 -30.74
CA SER A 870 3.60 2.78 -30.56
C SER A 870 4.32 4.13 -30.59
N VAL A 871 3.60 5.24 -30.71
CA VAL A 871 4.17 6.60 -30.72
C VAL A 871 4.97 6.96 -29.46
N TRP A 872 4.83 6.15 -28.40
CA TRP A 872 5.61 6.21 -27.15
C TRP A 872 6.80 5.25 -27.10
N GLU A 873 7.18 4.68 -28.24
CA GLU A 873 8.29 3.73 -28.35
C GLU A 873 8.09 2.44 -27.52
N ARG A 874 6.83 2.11 -27.21
CA ARG A 874 6.41 0.89 -26.50
C ARG A 874 5.89 -0.17 -27.49
N PRO A 875 5.71 -1.44 -27.07
CA PRO A 875 5.01 -2.44 -27.89
C PRO A 875 3.63 -1.93 -28.33
N MET A 876 3.28 -2.12 -29.61
CA MET A 876 1.96 -1.72 -30.12
C MET A 876 0.90 -2.67 -29.59
N THR A 877 -0.15 -2.11 -29.02
CA THR A 877 -1.30 -2.90 -28.56
C THR A 877 -2.61 -2.26 -28.98
N ILE A 878 -3.62 -3.06 -29.37
CA ILE A 878 -4.99 -2.59 -29.64
C ILE A 878 -5.94 -3.51 -28.87
N ALA A 879 -6.76 -2.96 -27.97
CA ALA A 879 -7.63 -3.74 -27.06
C ALA A 879 -6.93 -4.94 -26.37
N GLY A 880 -5.65 -4.78 -26.02
CA GLY A 880 -4.82 -5.82 -25.38
C GLY A 880 -4.24 -6.87 -26.33
N GLN A 881 -4.53 -6.82 -27.63
CA GLN A 881 -3.83 -7.62 -28.64
C GLN A 881 -2.50 -6.96 -29.00
N ASN A 882 -1.40 -7.72 -28.98
CA ASN A 882 -0.08 -7.22 -29.34
C ASN A 882 0.17 -7.33 -30.84
N PHE A 883 0.72 -6.28 -31.43
CA PHE A 883 1.13 -6.25 -32.83
C PHE A 883 2.63 -6.01 -32.93
N ARG A 884 3.33 -6.85 -33.69
CA ARG A 884 4.79 -6.76 -33.85
C ARG A 884 5.19 -5.82 -34.98
N ARG A 885 4.30 -5.59 -35.93
CA ARG A 885 4.59 -4.80 -37.13
C ARG A 885 3.50 -3.77 -37.41
N GLY A 886 3.90 -2.62 -37.94
CA GLY A 886 2.99 -1.52 -38.23
C GLY A 886 3.58 -0.15 -37.93
N LEU A 887 2.71 0.85 -37.91
CA LEU A 887 3.06 2.25 -37.67
C LEU A 887 2.35 2.79 -36.43
N GLY A 888 3.10 3.35 -35.48
CA GLY A 888 2.57 4.08 -34.33
C GLY A 888 2.56 5.59 -34.58
N VAL A 889 1.41 6.22 -34.38
CA VAL A 889 1.17 7.65 -34.63
C VAL A 889 0.39 8.31 -33.49
N HIS A 890 0.32 9.64 -33.49
CA HIS A 890 -0.52 10.42 -32.57
C HIS A 890 -1.50 11.28 -33.36
N ALA A 891 -2.78 11.33 -32.99
CA ALA A 891 -3.77 12.17 -33.67
C ALA A 891 -3.52 13.69 -33.45
N VAL A 892 -3.82 14.58 -34.36
CA VAL A 892 -4.13 14.34 -35.78
C VAL A 892 -2.84 13.96 -36.50
N SER A 893 -2.88 12.93 -37.37
CA SER A 893 -1.73 12.51 -38.18
C SER A 893 -2.06 12.31 -39.65
N GLU A 894 -1.04 12.44 -40.49
CA GLU A 894 -1.03 12.15 -41.92
C GLU A 894 0.31 11.50 -42.31
N VAL A 895 0.27 10.33 -42.96
CA VAL A 895 1.45 9.62 -43.48
C VAL A 895 1.20 9.23 -44.93
N VAL A 896 2.10 9.63 -45.84
CA VAL A 896 1.94 9.48 -47.29
C VAL A 896 3.02 8.58 -47.87
N TYR A 897 2.64 7.64 -48.73
CA TYR A 897 3.53 6.69 -49.40
C TYR A 897 3.38 6.71 -50.93
N ALA A 898 4.51 6.60 -51.63
CA ALA A 898 4.52 6.35 -53.07
C ALA A 898 4.18 4.89 -53.34
N LEU A 899 3.25 4.65 -54.25
CA LEU A 899 2.83 3.30 -54.66
C LEU A 899 3.49 2.84 -55.96
N ASP A 900 4.02 3.78 -56.76
CA ASP A 900 4.63 3.56 -58.08
C ASP A 900 3.80 2.68 -59.03
N ARG A 901 2.48 2.60 -58.80
CA ARG A 901 1.52 1.77 -59.54
C ARG A 901 1.83 0.27 -59.51
N GLN A 902 2.57 -0.20 -58.49
CA GLN A 902 3.04 -1.59 -58.40
C GLN A 902 2.17 -2.51 -57.53
N TYR A 903 1.19 -1.96 -56.82
CA TYR A 903 0.38 -2.68 -55.83
C TYR A 903 -1.09 -2.70 -56.23
N ALA A 904 -1.78 -3.76 -55.79
CA ALA A 904 -3.20 -3.97 -56.01
C ALA A 904 -4.04 -3.67 -54.76
N LEU A 905 -3.48 -3.87 -53.56
CA LEU A 905 -4.23 -3.81 -52.31
C LEU A 905 -3.42 -3.21 -51.16
N PHE A 906 -4.05 -2.37 -50.35
CA PHE A 906 -3.59 -1.98 -49.02
C PHE A 906 -4.41 -2.71 -47.95
N GLU A 907 -3.73 -3.28 -46.95
CA GLU A 907 -4.34 -3.91 -45.78
C GLU A 907 -3.68 -3.42 -44.48
N SER A 908 -4.47 -3.29 -43.41
CA SER A 908 -3.98 -3.01 -42.05
C SER A 908 -5.05 -3.41 -41.00
N GLN A 909 -4.66 -3.46 -39.75
CA GLN A 909 -5.52 -3.54 -38.57
C GLN A 909 -5.37 -2.24 -37.79
N VAL A 910 -6.43 -1.43 -37.68
CA VAL A 910 -6.35 -0.09 -37.09
C VAL A 910 -7.02 -0.02 -35.72
N GLY A 911 -6.52 0.86 -34.86
CA GLY A 911 -7.15 1.13 -33.56
C GLY A 911 -6.28 1.99 -32.65
N MET A 912 -6.87 2.43 -31.55
CA MET A 912 -6.17 3.23 -30.54
C MET A 912 -5.17 2.35 -29.77
N ASP A 913 -4.01 2.92 -29.43
CA ASP A 913 -2.95 2.20 -28.72
C ASP A 913 -3.29 1.99 -27.25
N GLY A 914 -3.13 0.75 -26.78
CA GLY A 914 -3.50 0.34 -25.42
C GLY A 914 -2.69 0.99 -24.29
N ALA A 915 -1.62 1.74 -24.59
CA ALA A 915 -0.88 2.48 -23.58
C ALA A 915 -1.63 3.73 -23.07
N ASN A 916 -2.66 4.20 -23.79
CA ASN A 916 -3.47 5.33 -23.40
C ASN A 916 -4.95 5.09 -23.69
N ARG A 917 -5.82 5.95 -23.12
CA ARG A 917 -7.27 5.91 -23.34
C ARG A 917 -7.76 7.07 -24.20
N GLY A 918 -7.16 7.22 -25.38
CA GLY A 918 -7.57 8.20 -26.38
C GLY A 918 -8.69 7.70 -27.29
N THR A 919 -9.19 8.59 -28.14
CA THR A 919 -10.13 8.26 -29.21
C THR A 919 -9.67 8.79 -30.56
N GLY A 920 -10.16 8.22 -31.65
CA GLY A 920 -9.68 8.62 -32.96
C GLY A 920 -10.52 8.11 -34.12
N THR A 921 -10.28 8.68 -35.29
CA THR A 921 -10.92 8.26 -36.55
C THR A 921 -9.84 7.97 -37.57
N PHE A 922 -9.86 6.80 -38.20
CA PHE A 922 -8.88 6.41 -39.22
C PHE A 922 -9.46 6.61 -40.61
N GLU A 923 -8.65 7.12 -41.54
CA GLU A 923 -9.02 7.27 -42.94
C GLU A 923 -7.91 6.77 -43.87
N VAL A 924 -8.32 6.16 -44.99
CA VAL A 924 -7.41 5.79 -46.09
C VAL A 924 -7.78 6.55 -47.35
N TRP A 925 -6.81 7.25 -47.91
CA TRP A 925 -6.91 8.05 -49.12
C TRP A 925 -6.00 7.48 -50.20
N VAL A 926 -6.49 7.41 -51.44
CA VAL A 926 -5.76 6.88 -52.61
C VAL A 926 -5.87 7.90 -53.73
N ASP A 927 -4.72 8.39 -54.22
CA ASP A 927 -4.64 9.47 -55.22
C ASP A 927 -5.54 10.68 -54.88
N GLY A 928 -5.53 11.11 -53.61
CA GLY A 928 -6.33 12.24 -53.12
C GLY A 928 -7.82 11.96 -52.93
N VAL A 929 -8.29 10.72 -53.07
CA VAL A 929 -9.69 10.32 -52.86
C VAL A 929 -9.83 9.44 -51.62
N LYS A 930 -10.68 9.82 -50.66
CA LYS A 930 -11.00 8.98 -49.50
C LYS A 930 -11.70 7.70 -49.95
N LYS A 931 -11.12 6.55 -49.61
CA LYS A 931 -11.65 5.22 -49.95
C LYS A 931 -12.28 4.51 -48.76
N TRP A 932 -11.86 4.85 -47.53
CA TRP A 932 -12.32 4.17 -46.32
C TRP A 932 -12.21 5.08 -45.09
N GLU A 933 -13.10 4.88 -44.11
CA GLU A 933 -13.05 5.49 -42.77
C GLU A 933 -13.62 4.52 -41.71
N SER A 934 -13.09 4.56 -40.48
CA SER A 934 -13.53 3.71 -39.35
C SER A 934 -14.77 4.21 -38.60
N GLY A 935 -15.05 5.51 -38.68
CA GLY A 935 -15.79 6.19 -37.62
C GLY A 935 -14.95 6.31 -36.33
N ARG A 936 -15.58 6.72 -35.21
CA ARG A 936 -14.87 6.95 -33.95
C ARG A 936 -14.55 5.64 -33.24
N LEU A 937 -13.27 5.39 -33.02
CA LEU A 937 -12.73 4.28 -32.24
C LEU A 937 -12.21 4.78 -30.89
N SER A 938 -12.28 3.92 -29.88
CA SER A 938 -11.76 4.12 -28.53
C SER A 938 -10.71 3.06 -28.19
N ALA A 939 -9.98 3.25 -27.09
CA ALA A 939 -8.96 2.31 -26.62
C ALA A 939 -9.47 0.88 -26.31
N ASP A 940 -10.77 0.72 -26.07
CA ASP A 940 -11.37 -0.58 -25.76
C ASP A 940 -11.91 -1.30 -27.02
N ASP A 941 -11.95 -0.62 -28.17
CA ASP A 941 -12.42 -1.19 -29.42
C ASP A 941 -11.37 -2.14 -30.01
N ARG A 942 -11.83 -3.30 -30.49
CA ARG A 942 -10.98 -4.28 -31.16
C ARG A 942 -10.37 -3.68 -32.42
N ALA A 943 -9.20 -4.19 -32.81
CA ALA A 943 -8.58 -3.79 -34.05
C ALA A 943 -9.55 -3.97 -35.24
N GLU A 944 -9.76 -2.87 -35.97
CA GLU A 944 -10.67 -2.83 -37.10
C GLU A 944 -9.89 -3.14 -38.39
N PRO A 945 -10.29 -4.17 -39.15
CA PRO A 945 -9.60 -4.52 -40.38
C PRO A 945 -9.91 -3.51 -41.49
N VAL A 946 -8.87 -2.98 -42.12
CA VAL A 946 -8.97 -2.15 -43.32
C VAL A 946 -8.42 -2.90 -44.53
N ARG A 947 -9.17 -2.81 -45.64
CA ARG A 947 -8.80 -3.40 -46.92
C ARG A 947 -9.25 -2.48 -48.06
N VAL A 948 -8.30 -1.89 -48.77
CA VAL A 948 -8.55 -0.87 -49.81
C VAL A 948 -7.82 -1.22 -51.10
N GLU A 949 -8.54 -1.24 -52.22
CA GLU A 949 -7.93 -1.44 -53.55
C GLU A 949 -7.11 -0.21 -53.98
N VAL A 950 -5.88 -0.45 -54.45
CA VAL A 950 -4.93 0.59 -54.88
C VAL A 950 -4.38 0.34 -56.29
N ASN A 951 -5.07 -0.48 -57.09
CA ASN A 951 -4.67 -0.84 -58.45
C ASN A 951 -4.32 0.38 -59.31
N GLY A 952 -3.07 0.46 -59.76
CA GLY A 952 -2.59 1.51 -60.65
C GLY A 952 -2.48 2.90 -60.00
N ALA A 953 -2.66 3.02 -58.68
CA ALA A 953 -2.56 4.27 -57.95
C ALA A 953 -1.10 4.71 -57.79
N ALA A 954 -0.89 6.03 -57.67
CA ALA A 954 0.43 6.63 -57.47
C ALA A 954 0.73 6.88 -55.98
N GLU A 955 -0.30 7.16 -55.16
CA GLU A 955 -0.14 7.61 -53.78
C GLU A 955 -1.16 6.97 -52.83
N LEU A 956 -0.69 6.59 -51.63
CA LEU A 956 -1.50 6.20 -50.48
C LEU A 956 -1.27 7.20 -49.34
N CYS A 957 -2.36 7.70 -48.74
CA CYS A 957 -2.32 8.58 -47.58
C CYS A 957 -3.16 8.00 -46.43
N LEU A 958 -2.53 7.84 -45.27
CA LEU A 958 -3.12 7.33 -44.04
C LEU A 958 -3.32 8.49 -43.06
N ARG A 959 -4.54 8.67 -42.54
CA ARG A 959 -4.86 9.75 -41.61
C ARG A 959 -5.50 9.25 -40.33
N VAL A 960 -5.16 9.90 -39.22
CA VAL A 960 -5.85 9.73 -37.93
C VAL A 960 -6.37 11.08 -37.45
N GLY A 961 -7.66 11.18 -37.14
CA GLY A 961 -8.32 12.33 -36.52
C GLY A 961 -8.53 12.15 -35.02
N ASP A 962 -8.89 13.23 -34.33
CA ASP A 962 -8.96 13.37 -32.86
C ASP A 962 -10.28 12.89 -32.22
N GLY A 963 -11.10 12.14 -32.96
CA GLY A 963 -12.36 11.60 -32.44
C GLY A 963 -13.40 12.63 -31.98
N GLY A 964 -13.16 13.93 -32.17
CA GLY A 964 -14.04 15.03 -31.76
C GLY A 964 -13.95 15.44 -30.28
N ASP A 965 -13.03 14.88 -29.48
CA ASP A 965 -12.79 15.25 -28.07
C ASP A 965 -11.39 15.85 -27.81
N GLY A 966 -10.62 16.08 -28.87
CA GLY A 966 -9.31 16.72 -28.83
C GLY A 966 -8.18 15.73 -28.58
N ILE A 967 -6.95 16.13 -28.90
CA ILE A 967 -5.84 15.20 -29.17
C ILE A 967 -5.18 14.52 -27.94
N VAL A 968 -5.68 14.72 -26.72
CA VAL A 968 -4.96 14.36 -25.49
C VAL A 968 -4.97 12.85 -25.27
N GLY A 969 -3.82 12.20 -25.53
CA GLY A 969 -3.65 10.76 -25.33
C GLY A 969 -4.10 9.91 -26.52
N ASP A 970 -4.36 10.52 -27.68
CA ASP A 970 -4.83 9.87 -28.91
C ASP A 970 -3.71 9.18 -29.66
N HIS A 971 -3.13 8.17 -29.03
CA HIS A 971 -2.14 7.31 -29.64
C HIS A 971 -2.85 6.25 -30.49
N ALA A 972 -2.38 6.04 -31.70
CA ALA A 972 -3.04 5.20 -32.68
C ALA A 972 -2.04 4.30 -33.41
N ASN A 973 -2.48 3.11 -33.79
CA ASN A 973 -1.67 2.13 -34.51
C ASN A 973 -2.31 1.76 -35.85
N TRP A 974 -1.50 1.77 -36.91
CA TRP A 974 -1.76 1.07 -38.17
C TRP A 974 -1.01 -0.25 -38.14
N ALA A 975 -1.55 -1.25 -37.43
CA ALA A 975 -0.91 -2.53 -37.25
C ALA A 975 -0.96 -3.38 -38.54
N GLU A 976 0.08 -4.19 -38.76
CA GLU A 976 0.25 -5.06 -39.93
C GLU A 976 0.04 -4.34 -41.28
N ALA A 977 0.32 -3.03 -41.32
CA ALA A 977 0.09 -2.20 -42.50
C ALA A 977 0.98 -2.64 -43.67
N ARG A 978 0.36 -3.05 -44.78
CA ARG A 978 1.06 -3.61 -45.95
C ARG A 978 0.40 -3.31 -47.29
N LEU A 979 1.21 -3.37 -48.34
CA LEU A 979 0.83 -3.28 -49.74
C LEU A 979 1.07 -4.63 -50.42
N LEU A 980 0.05 -5.17 -51.10
CA LEU A 980 0.10 -6.46 -51.80
C LEU A 980 0.04 -6.27 -53.31
N ARG A 981 0.74 -7.15 -54.05
CA ARG A 981 0.79 -7.20 -55.51
C ARG A 981 -0.23 -8.17 -56.10
#